data_AF-A0AA39R3I2-F1
#
_entry.id   AF-A0AA39R3I2-F1
#
_cell.length_a   1.000
_cell.length_b   1.000
_cell.length_c   1.000
_cell.angle_alpha   90.00
_cell.angle_beta   90.00
_cell.angle_gamma   90.00
#
_symmetry.space_group_name_H-M   'P 1'
#
loop_
_entity.id
_entity.type
_entity.pdbx_description
1 polymer ?
#
loop_
_entity_poly.entity_id
_entity_poly.type
_entity_poly.pdbx_seq_one_letter_code
_entity_poly.pdbx_strand_id
1 'polypeptide(L)'
;MGRQLAHSPNADDEVSDSIHPTISEEVSDMIMSSDGEAPGIYDPPPHIAARFYRNTANRRKSSAASSRRNSMSSHHSGRSTKSAHGGPQSSHIAQHLRRASIIQSRKDKAADRNAHAEQVRLRAAMNKAAPRVTTNSEERALAAQKARARYLARVQANCAEEVKRSKRVAEEQREKRAAEHLKLKEDLEERHAEAERRKALLQQAQRRPRTASSPNADDKKTTVYVWKPRNKEEAARTIHRYWQNWQRKRTIQEFLQLGLTVEAVQKTSFEDVGALLAQDNVLACTAKMMKLCGLNDISEDDIAEKTAVRTFLSTFLILGHPAQVLSKEGEQEQDLTDKANELLQSFNQIIDKVPQPGYINFTTSLAELSEAYNSFQRAFAAWKAHDSSFLISNMLAQYAELDAIWQTVKDDTDADVAADYKEGIQQNQTLLIARLKRLAGPETAFKMIREAIRASRKARSKKKPTVDSKPRAAPVVQNSTASPATLPLAEDNQRPLDLGSFPAKARLGALTMLPSNRFIAHELAINKQYKIDVEPKADERDKLIEDMRSNMQQGLDTTSGDQWIPVIAEMLKTRLLSLLKPGGSLHVLVSDALDIDMVTNQVRNGSFSYDTFFAFMDSILPKLCAPVRDPEVKGLAERPSQDPIQQLARIYYTIELLVLDHANFTLTLWAPKLIEAQTEYEKKEFTQRLGGSFPIKTLHWWKAARDRISSEPPRRTTESATDPTTRITAERIYMNGLVDLAIGTTVLQETDVPETLELNFQRFTRTRSDTLRMITIASILLTAKNLLRRDVRSLWKLESQRMWDLPFSSPSASFVSIVESRYALPPTTKQQLNGTINRLLTDAREGQVSHPVMKVLLKKIYTHVLARLAASSAEERIRTSTTASEVLGSSGMPEFVARIGDLVQELGRVAAVDWETHGEWYDQVARKAAEEAEQSTS
;
A
#
# COMPACT_ATOMS: atom_id res chain seq x y z
N MET A 1 -61.95 26.73 -21.34
CA MET A 1 -62.18 25.76 -22.45
C MET A 1 -61.24 26.14 -23.58
N GLY A 2 -60.29 25.36 -24.10
CA GLY A 2 -59.74 24.05 -23.74
C GLY A 2 -58.63 23.71 -24.74
N ARG A 3 -57.58 23.00 -24.25
CA ARG A 3 -56.43 22.35 -24.96
C ARG A 3 -55.40 23.31 -25.61
N GLN A 4 -54.07 23.22 -25.39
CA GLN A 4 -53.13 22.07 -25.39
C GLN A 4 -51.77 22.37 -24.68
N LEU A 5 -51.13 21.32 -24.12
CA LEU A 5 -49.67 21.05 -23.94
C LEU A 5 -48.74 22.00 -23.09
N ALA A 6 -48.29 21.49 -21.93
CA ALA A 6 -47.10 21.85 -21.11
C ALA A 6 -46.95 20.72 -20.04
N HIS A 7 -45.82 20.33 -19.42
CA HIS A 7 -44.54 20.97 -19.07
C HIS A 7 -43.54 19.89 -18.52
N SER A 8 -42.22 20.17 -18.68
CA SER A 8 -40.95 19.80 -17.97
C SER A 8 -40.93 18.96 -16.64
N PRO A 9 -39.75 18.65 -16.03
CA PRO A 9 -38.33 18.70 -16.48
C PRO A 9 -37.45 17.46 -16.10
N ASN A 10 -36.26 17.37 -16.73
CA ASN A 10 -35.16 16.44 -16.39
C ASN A 10 -34.19 17.08 -15.36
N ALA A 11 -33.73 16.28 -14.40
CA ALA A 11 -32.61 16.53 -13.52
C ALA A 11 -31.85 15.21 -13.33
N ASP A 12 -30.56 15.18 -13.68
CA ASP A 12 -29.63 14.14 -13.25
C ASP A 12 -28.28 14.80 -12.94
N ASP A 13 -27.96 14.78 -11.64
CA ASP A 13 -26.64 14.99 -11.07
C ASP A 13 -25.89 13.64 -11.08
N GLU A 14 -24.68 13.60 -11.64
CA GLU A 14 -23.68 12.60 -11.25
C GLU A 14 -22.35 13.30 -10.92
N VAL A 15 -22.05 13.21 -9.62
CA VAL A 15 -20.81 13.59 -8.95
C VAL A 15 -19.84 12.43 -9.10
N SER A 16 -18.64 12.69 -9.62
CA SER A 16 -17.47 11.82 -9.40
C SER A 16 -16.30 12.66 -8.91
N ASP A 17 -16.05 12.50 -7.62
CA ASP A 17 -14.87 12.97 -6.90
C ASP A 17 -13.84 11.83 -6.96
N SER A 18 -12.65 12.10 -7.49
CA SER A 18 -11.48 11.23 -7.31
C SER A 18 -10.25 12.08 -7.05
N ILE A 19 -9.89 12.07 -5.77
CA ILE A 19 -8.61 12.49 -5.20
C ILE A 19 -7.65 11.29 -5.30
N HIS A 20 -6.47 11.50 -5.88
CA HIS A 20 -5.16 11.11 -5.31
C HIS A 20 -3.99 11.63 -6.19
N PRO A 21 -2.74 11.64 -5.70
CA PRO A 21 -1.87 12.81 -5.75
C PRO A 21 -0.58 12.58 -6.58
N THR A 22 0.10 13.69 -6.84
CA THR A 22 1.56 13.93 -6.70
C THR A 22 2.51 12.77 -7.06
N ILE A 23 3.05 12.77 -8.28
CA ILE A 23 4.41 13.25 -8.66
C ILE A 23 5.55 12.37 -8.13
N SER A 24 6.19 11.64 -9.06
CA SER A 24 7.62 11.36 -9.05
C SER A 24 8.25 12.08 -10.25
N GLU A 25 9.29 12.86 -9.98
CA GLU A 25 10.23 13.38 -10.96
C GLU A 25 11.35 12.34 -11.15
N GLU A 26 11.73 12.09 -12.40
CA GLU A 26 13.12 11.87 -12.86
C GLU A 26 13.09 12.06 -14.39
N VAL A 27 13.50 13.23 -14.91
CA VAL A 27 14.86 13.63 -15.29
C VAL A 27 15.58 12.57 -16.13
N SER A 28 15.48 12.74 -17.45
CA SER A 28 16.30 12.08 -18.46
C SER A 28 17.72 12.63 -18.48
N ASP A 29 18.69 11.71 -18.59
CA ASP A 29 20.01 11.94 -19.17
C ASP A 29 19.89 12.24 -20.67
N MET A 30 20.66 13.22 -21.14
CA MET A 30 20.80 13.51 -22.57
C MET A 30 22.28 13.62 -22.93
N ILE A 31 22.69 12.69 -23.80
CA ILE A 31 24.01 12.54 -24.40
C ILE A 31 24.29 13.68 -25.39
N MET A 32 25.51 14.21 -25.29
CA MET A 32 26.12 15.21 -26.15
C MET A 32 26.44 14.65 -27.53
N SER A 33 26.18 15.43 -28.58
CA SER A 33 26.82 15.28 -29.89
C SER A 33 27.21 16.66 -30.40
N SER A 34 28.47 16.79 -30.76
CA SER A 34 29.18 17.97 -31.25
C SER A 34 28.95 18.19 -32.74
N ASP A 35 28.79 19.44 -33.16
CA ASP A 35 29.49 20.03 -34.31
C ASP A 35 29.34 21.56 -34.29
N GLY A 36 30.41 22.27 -34.68
CA GLY A 36 30.62 23.69 -34.40
C GLY A 36 30.29 24.65 -35.54
N GLU A 37 29.82 25.84 -35.16
CA GLU A 37 29.87 27.10 -35.92
C GLU A 37 29.83 28.31 -34.96
N ALA A 38 30.36 29.46 -35.39
CA ALA A 38 30.76 30.65 -34.61
C ALA A 38 29.60 31.40 -33.86
N PRO A 39 29.89 32.37 -32.96
CA PRO A 39 29.04 32.67 -31.79
C PRO A 39 27.82 33.53 -32.13
N GLY A 40 26.65 32.90 -32.21
CA GLY A 40 25.37 33.59 -32.17
C GLY A 40 25.07 34.11 -30.75
N ILE A 41 24.97 35.42 -30.61
CA ILE A 41 24.52 36.10 -29.39
C ILE A 41 23.08 35.66 -29.09
N TYR A 42 22.89 34.80 -28.09
CA TYR A 42 21.57 34.46 -27.57
C TYR A 42 21.11 35.55 -26.60
N ASP A 43 20.12 36.34 -27.01
CA ASP A 43 19.42 37.24 -26.10
C ASP A 43 18.63 36.43 -25.06
N PRO A 44 18.79 36.71 -23.76
CA PRO A 44 18.08 35.98 -22.72
C PRO A 44 16.58 36.34 -22.70
N PRO A 45 15.72 35.42 -22.24
CA PRO A 45 14.27 35.60 -22.14
C PRO A 45 13.87 36.95 -21.48
N PRO A 46 12.72 37.55 -21.87
CA PRO A 46 12.37 38.94 -21.55
C PRO A 46 12.42 39.33 -20.07
N HIS A 47 12.18 38.37 -19.17
CA HIS A 47 12.21 38.59 -17.72
C HIS A 47 13.62 38.73 -17.13
N ILE A 48 14.66 38.31 -17.87
CA ILE A 48 16.08 38.40 -17.50
C ILE A 48 16.68 39.69 -18.09
N ALA A 49 16.36 40.04 -19.34
CA ALA A 49 16.79 41.30 -19.96
C ALA A 49 16.31 42.55 -19.17
N ALA A 50 15.11 42.50 -18.60
CA ALA A 50 14.54 43.58 -17.79
C ALA A 50 15.30 43.86 -16.46
N ARG A 51 16.17 42.94 -16.01
CA ARG A 51 16.96 43.11 -14.78
C ARG A 51 18.33 43.76 -15.01
N PHE A 52 18.85 43.72 -16.23
CA PHE A 52 20.16 44.28 -16.57
C PHE A 52 20.09 45.72 -17.09
N TYR A 53 18.93 46.18 -17.58
CA TYR A 53 18.69 47.59 -17.92
C TYR A 53 18.10 48.36 -16.73
N ARG A 54 18.93 48.66 -15.72
CA ARG A 54 18.59 49.71 -14.74
C ARG A 54 18.96 51.07 -15.32
N ASN A 55 17.93 51.89 -15.56
CA ASN A 55 18.05 53.26 -16.02
C ASN A 55 18.85 54.12 -15.01
N THR A 56 20.09 54.45 -15.36
CA THR A 56 21.01 55.32 -14.61
C THR A 56 20.80 56.79 -15.01
N ALA A 57 19.57 57.28 -14.91
CA ALA A 57 19.26 58.69 -15.15
C ALA A 57 18.35 59.23 -14.05
N ASN A 58 18.92 59.45 -12.87
CA ASN A 58 18.57 60.58 -12.00
C ASN A 58 19.51 60.62 -10.79
N ARG A 59 20.72 61.12 -11.04
CA ARG A 59 21.63 61.60 -10.01
C ARG A 59 21.92 63.08 -10.26
N ARG A 60 21.65 63.88 -9.22
CA ARG A 60 22.08 65.27 -8.93
C ARG A 60 21.14 66.40 -9.38
N LYS A 61 20.46 66.97 -8.37
CA LYS A 61 20.78 68.33 -7.92
C LYS A 61 20.82 68.37 -6.39
N SER A 62 21.77 69.13 -5.89
CA SER A 62 22.34 69.13 -4.54
C SER A 62 21.85 70.31 -3.70
N SER A 63 21.76 70.05 -2.38
CA SER A 63 22.06 70.94 -1.23
C SER A 63 21.45 72.35 -1.14
N ALA A 64 20.72 72.62 -0.04
CA ALA A 64 21.23 73.46 1.05
C ALA A 64 20.33 73.54 2.30
N ALA A 65 21.03 73.56 3.44
CA ALA A 65 20.71 73.71 4.86
C ALA A 65 19.45 74.49 5.33
N SER A 66 18.81 73.94 6.39
CA SER A 66 18.45 74.65 7.64
C SER A 66 17.81 73.63 8.60
N SER A 67 18.55 72.90 9.42
CA SER A 67 18.98 73.29 10.79
C SER A 67 17.87 73.82 11.70
N ARG A 68 17.49 72.93 12.62
CA ARG A 68 17.25 73.13 14.07
C ARG A 68 15.93 73.75 14.56
N ARG A 69 15.41 73.02 15.55
CA ARG A 69 14.48 73.37 16.64
C ARG A 69 13.01 73.48 16.26
N ASN A 70 12.22 72.57 16.84
CA ASN A 70 11.17 72.96 17.78
C ASN A 70 10.75 71.77 18.65
N SER A 71 11.32 71.70 19.85
CA SER A 71 10.59 71.26 21.04
C SER A 71 9.74 72.46 21.47
N MET A 72 8.43 72.28 21.64
CA MET A 72 7.58 73.26 22.30
C MET A 72 6.67 72.53 23.29
N SER A 73 7.11 72.52 24.54
CA SER A 73 6.26 72.42 25.72
C SER A 73 6.41 73.73 26.48
N SER A 74 5.38 74.57 26.52
CA SER A 74 5.06 75.43 27.67
C SER A 74 3.74 76.17 27.45
N HIS A 75 2.77 75.84 28.28
CA HIS A 75 1.63 76.68 28.63
C HIS A 75 2.03 77.65 29.75
N HIS A 76 1.23 78.72 29.91
CA HIS A 76 1.38 79.89 30.78
C HIS A 76 2.32 80.98 30.24
N SER A 77 2.01 82.27 30.27
CA SER A 77 0.84 83.05 30.70
C SER A 77 1.13 84.52 30.33
N GLY A 78 0.11 85.36 30.17
CA GLY A 78 0.30 86.82 30.37
C GLY A 78 -0.41 87.78 29.42
N ARG A 79 -1.25 88.61 30.05
CA ARG A 79 -1.66 89.99 29.72
C ARG A 79 -2.80 90.18 28.71
N SER A 80 -4.00 90.61 29.10
CA SER A 80 -4.45 91.86 29.78
C SER A 80 -4.60 93.06 28.83
N THR A 81 -5.86 93.38 28.52
CA THR A 81 -6.52 94.71 28.51
C THR A 81 -5.82 95.99 28.02
N LYS A 82 -6.58 96.66 27.12
CA LYS A 82 -6.77 98.12 26.93
C LYS A 82 -5.67 98.92 26.21
N SER A 83 -6.04 99.52 25.07
CA SER A 83 -6.20 100.98 24.98
C SER A 83 -6.98 101.35 23.71
N ALA A 84 -7.87 102.33 23.86
CA ALA A 84 -8.64 102.96 22.79
C ALA A 84 -8.14 104.41 22.63
N HIS A 85 -7.74 104.77 21.42
CA HIS A 85 -7.57 106.11 20.82
C HIS A 85 -7.29 105.82 19.33
N GLY A 86 -7.88 106.41 18.29
CA GLY A 86 -8.49 107.73 18.14
C GLY A 86 -7.83 108.45 16.94
N GLY A 87 -8.08 107.97 15.70
CA GLY A 87 -7.81 108.67 14.41
C GLY A 87 -6.70 108.09 13.50
N PRO A 88 -6.62 108.42 12.19
CA PRO A 88 -7.67 108.71 11.20
C PRO A 88 -7.98 107.45 10.33
N GLN A 89 -8.97 107.54 9.44
CA GLN A 89 -9.56 106.47 8.60
C GLN A 89 -8.59 105.54 7.82
N SER A 90 -7.28 105.82 7.75
CA SER A 90 -6.27 105.02 7.04
C SER A 90 -5.88 103.70 7.75
N SER A 91 -6.00 103.62 9.09
CA SER A 91 -5.69 102.39 9.84
C SER A 91 -6.78 101.33 9.68
N HIS A 92 -8.05 101.74 9.57
CA HIS A 92 -9.19 100.84 9.39
C HIS A 92 -9.17 100.17 8.01
N ILE A 93 -8.83 100.92 6.96
CA ILE A 93 -8.66 100.39 5.60
C ILE A 93 -7.47 99.40 5.57
N ALA A 94 -6.33 99.75 6.17
CA ALA A 94 -5.19 98.84 6.24
C ALA A 94 -5.48 97.57 7.06
N GLN A 95 -6.27 97.67 8.13
CA GLN A 95 -6.74 96.51 8.90
C GLN A 95 -7.72 95.65 8.12
N HIS A 96 -8.65 96.25 7.36
CA HIS A 96 -9.55 95.52 6.47
C HIS A 96 -8.81 94.84 5.33
N LEU A 97 -7.80 95.50 4.73
CA LEU A 97 -6.96 94.91 3.68
C LEU A 97 -6.12 93.75 4.21
N ARG A 98 -5.56 93.86 5.42
CA ARG A 98 -4.86 92.74 6.10
C ARG A 98 -5.81 91.60 6.45
N ARG A 99 -7.01 91.91 6.96
CA ARG A 99 -8.03 90.91 7.23
C ARG A 99 -8.49 90.22 5.94
N ALA A 100 -8.68 90.98 4.87
CA ALA A 100 -9.03 90.47 3.55
C ALA A 100 -7.91 89.58 2.98
N SER A 101 -6.64 89.95 3.12
CA SER A 101 -5.52 89.12 2.65
C SER A 101 -5.37 87.83 3.46
N ILE A 102 -5.62 87.86 4.77
CA ILE A 102 -5.63 86.65 5.62
C ILE A 102 -6.80 85.73 5.25
N ILE A 103 -7.98 86.30 5.03
CA ILE A 103 -9.16 85.54 4.59
C ILE A 103 -8.89 84.95 3.20
N GLN A 104 -8.28 85.71 2.30
CA GLN A 104 -7.92 85.24 0.97
C GLN A 104 -6.91 84.10 1.03
N SER A 105 -5.82 84.24 1.80
CA SER A 105 -4.85 83.16 2.02
C SER A 105 -5.48 81.89 2.62
N ARG A 106 -6.49 82.03 3.49
CA ARG A 106 -7.23 80.88 4.02
C ARG A 106 -8.16 80.26 2.99
N LYS A 107 -8.80 81.06 2.13
CA LYS A 107 -9.60 80.59 0.99
C LYS A 107 -8.73 79.83 -0.01
N ASP A 108 -7.55 80.36 -0.32
CA ASP A 108 -6.60 79.73 -1.24
C ASP A 108 -6.13 78.37 -0.68
N LYS A 109 -5.75 78.31 0.60
CA LYS A 109 -5.39 77.03 1.27
C LYS A 109 -6.55 76.03 1.37
N ALA A 110 -7.80 76.50 1.38
CA ALA A 110 -8.97 75.63 1.32
C ALA A 110 -9.22 75.14 -0.10
N ALA A 111 -9.02 76.00 -1.10
CA ALA A 111 -9.08 75.66 -2.51
C ALA A 111 -8.01 74.61 -2.89
N ASP A 112 -6.77 74.76 -2.41
CA ASP A 112 -5.69 73.79 -2.64
C ASP A 112 -6.00 72.41 -2.03
N ARG A 113 -6.57 72.39 -0.82
CA ARG A 113 -7.02 71.15 -0.18
C ARG A 113 -8.15 70.49 -0.96
N ASN A 114 -9.08 71.28 -1.49
CA ASN A 114 -10.18 70.77 -2.31
C ASN A 114 -9.68 70.24 -3.67
N ALA A 115 -8.74 70.94 -4.31
CA ALA A 115 -8.11 70.50 -5.55
C ALA A 115 -7.33 69.19 -5.37
N HIS A 116 -6.62 69.04 -4.24
CA HIS A 116 -5.96 67.78 -3.90
C HIS A 116 -6.96 66.65 -3.64
N ALA A 117 -8.09 66.93 -2.97
CA ALA A 117 -9.15 65.95 -2.75
C ALA A 117 -9.76 65.46 -4.09
N GLU A 118 -10.02 66.37 -5.04
CA GLU A 118 -10.47 66.00 -6.39
C GLU A 118 -9.39 65.22 -7.17
N GLN A 119 -8.11 65.60 -7.05
CA GLN A 119 -7.03 64.87 -7.69
C GLN A 119 -6.91 63.43 -7.16
N VAL A 120 -7.06 63.24 -5.84
CA VAL A 120 -7.10 61.91 -5.22
C VAL A 120 -8.33 61.15 -5.67
N ARG A 121 -9.50 61.81 -5.77
CA ARG A 121 -10.74 61.20 -6.28
C ARG A 121 -10.60 60.73 -7.72
N LEU A 122 -10.03 61.55 -8.59
CA LEU A 122 -9.76 61.22 -10.00
C LEU A 122 -8.74 60.08 -10.11
N ARG A 123 -7.69 60.08 -9.28
CA ARG A 123 -6.69 59.00 -9.26
C ARG A 123 -7.27 57.69 -8.75
N ALA A 124 -8.14 57.73 -7.74
CA ALA A 124 -8.89 56.58 -7.26
C ALA A 124 -9.90 56.08 -8.30
N ALA A 125 -10.58 57.00 -9.01
CA ALA A 125 -11.48 56.67 -10.11
C ALA A 125 -10.73 56.02 -11.28
N MET A 126 -9.54 56.52 -11.65
CA MET A 126 -8.69 55.90 -12.68
C MET A 126 -8.15 54.54 -12.25
N ASN A 127 -7.76 54.36 -10.99
CA ASN A 127 -7.35 53.05 -10.47
C ASN A 127 -8.53 52.07 -10.37
N LYS A 128 -9.77 52.56 -10.21
CA LYS A 128 -10.98 51.74 -10.21
C LYS A 128 -11.47 51.41 -11.62
N ALA A 129 -11.26 52.31 -12.57
CA ALA A 129 -11.57 52.14 -14.00
C ALA A 129 -10.47 51.37 -14.76
N ALA A 130 -9.27 51.23 -14.18
CA ALA A 130 -8.24 50.33 -14.70
C ALA A 130 -8.80 48.89 -14.72
N PRO A 131 -8.81 48.20 -15.87
CA PRO A 131 -9.41 46.88 -15.98
C PRO A 131 -8.68 45.90 -15.06
N ARG A 132 -9.38 45.42 -14.03
CA ARG A 132 -8.87 44.36 -13.16
C ARG A 132 -8.92 43.04 -13.93
N VAL A 133 -7.76 42.58 -14.40
CA VAL A 133 -7.37 41.16 -14.51
C VAL A 133 -8.42 40.24 -15.18
N THR A 134 -8.87 40.55 -16.40
CA THR A 134 -9.58 39.59 -17.27
C THR A 134 -8.68 39.08 -18.39
N THR A 135 -7.77 39.92 -18.89
CA THR A 135 -6.79 39.55 -19.93
C THR A 135 -5.78 38.50 -19.43
N ASN A 136 -5.31 38.61 -18.20
CA ASN A 136 -4.38 37.63 -17.62
C ASN A 136 -5.04 36.26 -17.35
N SER A 137 -6.35 36.21 -17.06
CA SER A 137 -7.04 34.93 -16.89
C SER A 137 -7.29 34.24 -18.23
N GLU A 138 -7.63 35.00 -19.28
CA GLU A 138 -7.80 34.47 -20.63
C GLU A 138 -6.47 34.01 -21.22
N GLU A 139 -5.40 34.78 -21.06
CA GLU A 139 -4.05 34.40 -21.51
C GLU A 139 -3.55 33.15 -20.76
N ARG A 140 -3.82 33.05 -19.46
CA ARG A 140 -3.49 31.86 -18.65
C ARG A 140 -4.35 30.65 -19.03
N ALA A 141 -5.61 30.84 -19.39
CA ALA A 141 -6.49 29.79 -19.88
C ALA A 141 -6.04 29.27 -21.25
N LEU A 142 -5.66 30.16 -22.18
CA LEU A 142 -5.11 29.78 -23.48
C LEU A 142 -3.74 29.10 -23.34
N ALA A 143 -2.90 29.55 -22.42
CA ALA A 143 -1.63 28.89 -22.11
C ALA A 143 -1.85 27.48 -21.53
N ALA A 144 -2.83 27.31 -20.64
CA ALA A 144 -3.20 26.00 -20.09
C ALA A 144 -3.78 25.07 -21.17
N GLN A 145 -4.61 25.57 -22.09
CA GLN A 145 -5.12 24.79 -23.23
C GLN A 145 -3.99 24.34 -24.16
N LYS A 146 -3.05 25.24 -24.49
CA LYS A 146 -1.87 24.89 -25.31
C LYS A 146 -0.97 23.87 -24.62
N ALA A 147 -0.80 23.94 -23.30
CA ALA A 147 -0.04 22.96 -22.53
C ALA A 147 -0.72 21.58 -22.53
N ARG A 148 -2.04 21.53 -22.34
CA ARG A 148 -2.83 20.29 -22.43
C ARG A 148 -2.75 19.67 -23.82
N ALA A 149 -2.88 20.47 -24.88
CA ALA A 149 -2.78 19.99 -26.25
C ALA A 149 -1.39 19.39 -26.55
N ARG A 150 -0.32 20.03 -26.07
CA ARG A 150 1.06 19.50 -26.20
C ARG A 150 1.26 18.20 -25.43
N TYR A 151 0.70 18.09 -24.23
CA TYR A 151 0.76 16.86 -23.45
C TYR A 151 0.03 15.71 -24.14
N LEU A 152 -1.19 15.95 -24.61
CA LEU A 152 -1.97 14.95 -25.35
C LEU A 152 -1.27 14.52 -26.64
N ALA A 153 -0.66 15.46 -27.37
CA ALA A 153 0.13 15.14 -28.56
C ALA A 153 1.36 14.27 -28.23
N ARG A 154 2.03 14.53 -27.10
CA ARG A 154 3.16 13.70 -26.63
C ARG A 154 2.71 12.29 -26.24
N VAL A 155 1.58 12.17 -25.54
CA VAL A 155 0.98 10.87 -25.19
C VAL A 155 0.59 10.11 -26.46
N GLN A 156 -0.05 10.78 -27.43
CA GLN A 156 -0.39 10.17 -28.72
C GLN A 156 0.86 9.70 -29.48
N ALA A 157 1.93 10.50 -29.50
CA ALA A 157 3.19 10.11 -30.13
C ALA A 157 3.84 8.89 -29.45
N ASN A 158 3.84 8.85 -28.11
CA ASN A 158 4.35 7.71 -27.35
C ASN A 158 3.52 6.45 -27.60
N CYS A 159 2.19 6.54 -27.54
CA CYS A 159 1.30 5.42 -27.85
C CYS A 159 1.46 4.96 -29.32
N ALA A 160 1.68 5.88 -30.26
CA ALA A 160 1.92 5.53 -31.67
C ALA A 160 3.24 4.76 -31.85
N GLU A 161 4.31 5.17 -31.16
CA GLU A 161 5.60 4.45 -31.18
C GLU A 161 5.49 3.08 -30.49
N GLU A 162 4.73 2.96 -29.40
CA GLU A 162 4.51 1.69 -28.72
C GLU A 162 3.68 0.71 -29.56
N VAL A 163 2.65 1.21 -30.25
CA VAL A 163 1.88 0.42 -31.23
C VAL A 163 2.78 0.02 -32.41
N LYS A 164 3.67 0.88 -32.86
CA LYS A 164 4.63 0.57 -33.93
C LYS A 164 5.64 -0.50 -33.51
N ARG A 165 6.14 -0.45 -32.27
CA ARG A 165 6.99 -1.51 -31.69
C ARG A 165 6.22 -2.82 -31.60
N SER A 166 5.00 -2.80 -31.07
CA SER A 166 4.14 -3.98 -30.99
C SER A 166 3.85 -4.59 -32.37
N LYS A 167 3.61 -3.76 -33.40
CA LYS A 167 3.45 -4.22 -34.79
C LYS A 167 4.73 -4.84 -35.35
N ARG A 168 5.90 -4.24 -35.10
CA ARG A 168 7.19 -4.79 -35.53
C ARG A 168 7.46 -6.16 -34.90
N VAL A 169 7.17 -6.32 -33.61
CA VAL A 169 7.30 -7.63 -32.92
C VAL A 169 6.31 -8.64 -33.50
N ALA A 170 5.08 -8.23 -33.80
CA ALA A 170 4.10 -9.11 -34.44
C ALA A 170 4.53 -9.54 -35.86
N GLU A 171 5.13 -8.64 -36.64
CA GLU A 171 5.70 -8.94 -37.96
C GLU A 171 6.90 -9.89 -37.86
N GLU A 172 7.83 -9.64 -36.94
CA GLU A 172 8.98 -10.51 -36.69
C GLU A 172 8.56 -11.91 -36.23
N GLN A 173 7.57 -12.03 -35.35
CA GLN A 173 7.01 -13.32 -34.96
C GLN A 173 6.34 -14.04 -36.14
N ARG A 174 5.65 -13.30 -37.02
CA ARG A 174 5.03 -13.86 -38.23
C ARG A 174 6.10 -14.37 -39.20
N GLU A 175 7.18 -13.61 -39.40
CA GLU A 175 8.31 -14.00 -40.24
C GLU A 175 9.04 -15.22 -39.67
N LYS A 176 9.28 -15.25 -38.36
CA LYS A 176 9.88 -16.41 -37.68
C LYS A 176 9.04 -17.67 -37.85
N ARG A 177 7.72 -17.59 -37.64
CA ARG A 177 6.81 -18.72 -37.87
C ARG A 177 6.79 -19.17 -39.33
N ALA A 178 6.88 -18.23 -40.27
CA ALA A 178 6.95 -18.54 -41.70
C ALA A 178 8.29 -19.24 -42.04
N ALA A 179 9.41 -18.78 -41.49
CA ALA A 179 10.72 -19.40 -41.67
C ALA A 179 10.78 -20.82 -41.08
N GLU A 180 10.22 -21.02 -39.89
CA GLU A 180 10.09 -22.36 -39.28
C GLU A 180 9.24 -23.30 -40.14
N HIS A 181 8.14 -22.81 -40.71
CA HIS A 181 7.31 -23.60 -41.63
C HIS A 181 8.02 -23.93 -42.94
N LEU A 182 8.80 -23.00 -43.51
CA LEU A 182 9.63 -23.26 -44.69
C LEU A 182 10.70 -24.31 -44.41
N LYS A 183 11.39 -24.20 -43.26
CA LYS A 183 12.38 -25.20 -42.84
C LYS A 183 11.76 -26.58 -42.66
N LEU A 184 10.58 -26.67 -42.04
CA LEU A 184 9.85 -27.93 -41.93
C LEU A 184 9.50 -28.53 -43.29
N LYS A 185 9.16 -27.67 -44.27
CA LYS A 185 8.88 -28.11 -45.64
C LYS A 185 10.14 -28.61 -46.34
N GLU A 186 11.27 -27.91 -46.19
CA GLU A 186 12.58 -28.35 -46.71
C GLU A 186 13.01 -29.69 -46.09
N ASP A 187 12.86 -29.86 -44.77
CA ASP A 187 13.16 -31.13 -44.09
C ASP A 187 12.28 -32.28 -44.60
N LEU A 188 11.00 -32.01 -44.90
CA LEU A 188 10.10 -32.99 -45.51
C LEU A 188 10.54 -33.32 -46.95
N GLU A 189 10.87 -32.30 -47.76
CA GLU A 189 11.36 -32.47 -49.11
C GLU A 189 12.68 -33.25 -49.15
N GLU A 190 13.60 -33.00 -48.21
CA GLU A 190 14.86 -33.74 -48.08
C GLU A 190 14.60 -35.20 -47.71
N ARG A 191 13.68 -35.47 -46.76
CA ARG A 191 13.27 -36.84 -46.43
C ARG A 191 12.61 -37.56 -47.60
N HIS A 192 11.79 -36.85 -48.38
CA HIS A 192 11.19 -37.39 -49.59
C HIS A 192 12.27 -37.70 -50.65
N ALA A 193 13.22 -36.80 -50.86
CA ALA A 193 14.33 -37.00 -51.78
C ALA A 193 15.24 -38.16 -51.34
N GLU A 194 15.50 -38.31 -50.04
CA GLU A 194 16.28 -39.44 -49.51
C GLU A 194 15.53 -40.77 -49.65
N ALA A 195 14.21 -40.78 -49.41
CA ALA A 195 13.36 -41.94 -49.66
C ALA A 195 13.34 -42.32 -51.14
N GLU A 196 13.29 -41.35 -52.06
CA GLU A 196 13.40 -41.59 -53.50
C GLU A 196 14.78 -42.13 -53.89
N ARG A 197 15.88 -41.60 -53.33
CA ARG A 197 17.24 -42.15 -53.53
C ARG A 197 17.32 -43.60 -53.04
N ARG A 198 16.77 -43.92 -51.86
CA ARG A 198 16.70 -45.29 -51.34
C ARG A 198 15.87 -46.21 -52.24
N LYS A 199 14.74 -45.72 -52.75
CA LYS A 199 13.89 -46.44 -53.70
C LYS A 199 14.60 -46.68 -55.03
N ALA A 200 15.36 -45.69 -55.54
CA ALA A 200 16.15 -45.81 -56.76
C ALA A 200 17.30 -46.81 -56.60
N LEU A 201 18.00 -46.80 -55.45
CA LEU A 201 19.02 -47.80 -55.11
C LEU A 201 18.43 -49.22 -55.02
N LEU A 202 17.25 -49.38 -54.43
CA LEU A 202 16.54 -50.66 -54.37
C LEU A 202 16.02 -51.12 -55.75
N GLN A 203 15.62 -50.19 -56.63
CA GLN A 203 15.24 -50.51 -58.01
C GLN A 203 16.45 -50.88 -58.89
N GLN A 204 17.61 -50.25 -58.69
CA GLN A 204 18.87 -50.67 -59.31
C GLN A 204 19.34 -52.04 -58.80
N ALA A 205 18.98 -52.40 -57.57
CA ALA A 205 19.26 -53.72 -56.98
C ALA A 205 18.33 -54.85 -57.50
N GLN A 206 17.86 -54.78 -58.75
CA GLN A 206 17.14 -55.90 -59.37
C GLN A 206 18.09 -56.96 -59.95
N ARG A 207 17.86 -58.17 -59.44
CA ARG A 207 18.20 -59.52 -59.95
C ARG A 207 19.59 -60.06 -59.60
N ARG A 208 19.73 -60.55 -58.36
CA ARG A 208 20.46 -61.80 -58.12
C ARG A 208 19.47 -62.93 -57.83
N PRO A 209 19.60 -64.10 -58.50
CA PRO A 209 18.69 -65.22 -58.29
C PRO A 209 18.94 -65.86 -56.92
N ARG A 210 17.85 -66.35 -56.33
CA ARG A 210 17.80 -67.09 -55.07
C ARG A 210 18.74 -68.31 -55.10
N THR A 211 19.64 -68.41 -54.13
CA THR A 211 20.27 -69.68 -53.73
C THR A 211 20.08 -69.89 -52.23
N ALA A 212 19.92 -71.16 -51.89
CA ALA A 212 19.39 -71.70 -50.65
C ALA A 212 20.28 -71.51 -49.41
N SER A 213 19.63 -71.76 -48.28
CA SER A 213 20.05 -71.76 -46.88
C SER A 213 21.37 -72.45 -46.50
N SER A 214 22.13 -71.85 -45.58
CA SER A 214 22.83 -72.55 -44.49
C SER A 214 23.10 -71.60 -43.29
N PRO A 215 23.08 -72.08 -42.03
CA PRO A 215 23.14 -71.25 -40.84
C PRO A 215 24.60 -70.95 -40.45
N ASN A 216 24.92 -69.68 -40.17
CA ASN A 216 26.26 -69.31 -39.71
C ASN A 216 26.36 -69.45 -38.19
N ALA A 217 27.31 -70.30 -37.80
CA ALA A 217 27.78 -70.53 -36.46
C ALA A 217 28.44 -69.27 -35.86
N ASP A 218 28.26 -69.13 -34.55
CA ASP A 218 29.01 -68.23 -33.68
C ASP A 218 30.53 -68.42 -33.85
N ASP A 219 31.25 -67.33 -34.09
CA ASP A 219 32.68 -67.27 -33.79
C ASP A 219 33.04 -65.88 -33.21
N LYS A 220 33.21 -65.88 -31.89
CA LYS A 220 33.78 -64.77 -31.11
C LYS A 220 35.25 -64.57 -31.50
N LYS A 221 35.54 -63.57 -32.34
CA LYS A 221 36.92 -63.11 -32.57
C LYS A 221 37.32 -62.08 -31.52
N THR A 222 38.04 -62.55 -30.51
CA THR A 222 38.82 -61.75 -29.58
C THR A 222 39.97 -61.10 -30.34
N THR A 223 39.93 -59.78 -30.56
CA THR A 223 41.05 -59.03 -31.14
C THR A 223 42.11 -58.78 -30.07
N VAL A 224 43.21 -59.55 -30.12
CA VAL A 224 44.41 -59.28 -29.33
C VAL A 224 45.06 -58.01 -29.86
N TYR A 225 45.11 -56.96 -29.02
CA TYR A 225 45.74 -55.67 -29.34
C TYR A 225 47.26 -55.81 -29.23
N VAL A 226 47.97 -55.79 -30.36
CA VAL A 226 49.44 -55.75 -30.39
C VAL A 226 49.89 -54.30 -30.15
N TRP A 227 50.54 -54.04 -29.01
CA TRP A 227 51.06 -52.72 -28.63
C TRP A 227 52.29 -52.38 -29.50
N LYS A 228 52.21 -51.33 -30.32
CA LYS A 228 53.38 -50.75 -31.01
C LYS A 228 54.07 -49.76 -30.06
N PRO A 229 55.41 -49.79 -29.90
CA PRO A 229 56.11 -48.81 -29.07
C PRO A 229 55.95 -47.41 -29.68
N ARG A 230 55.29 -46.50 -28.95
CA ARG A 230 55.14 -45.09 -29.31
C ARG A 230 56.51 -44.42 -29.42
N ASN A 231 56.67 -43.56 -30.42
CA ASN A 231 57.85 -42.71 -30.58
C ASN A 231 58.08 -41.87 -29.30
N LYS A 232 59.34 -41.65 -28.87
CA LYS A 232 59.64 -40.98 -27.58
C LYS A 232 58.95 -39.62 -27.44
N GLU A 233 58.84 -38.87 -28.54
CA GLU A 233 58.15 -37.58 -28.59
C GLU A 233 56.63 -37.69 -28.45
N GLU A 234 56.01 -38.73 -29.02
CA GLU A 234 54.58 -38.97 -28.86
C GLU A 234 54.25 -39.44 -27.44
N ALA A 235 55.11 -40.28 -26.85
CA ALA A 235 55.00 -40.67 -25.45
C ALA A 235 55.14 -39.43 -24.54
N ALA A 236 56.13 -38.57 -24.78
CA ALA A 236 56.31 -37.32 -24.04
C ALA A 236 55.11 -36.38 -24.16
N ARG A 237 54.55 -36.19 -25.36
CA ARG A 237 53.33 -35.38 -25.58
C ARG A 237 52.12 -35.97 -24.88
N THR A 238 51.99 -37.29 -24.88
CA THR A 238 50.88 -37.98 -24.22
C THR A 238 51.01 -37.82 -22.70
N ILE A 239 52.19 -38.08 -22.13
CA ILE A 239 52.49 -37.88 -20.71
C ILE A 239 52.28 -36.42 -20.32
N HIS A 240 52.74 -35.47 -21.13
CA HIS A 240 52.55 -34.04 -20.86
C HIS A 240 51.07 -33.64 -20.87
N ARG A 241 50.27 -34.13 -21.83
CA ARG A 241 48.82 -33.91 -21.83
C ARG A 241 48.13 -34.53 -20.62
N TYR A 242 48.51 -35.75 -20.23
CA TYR A 242 47.99 -36.39 -19.03
C TYR A 242 48.38 -35.63 -17.76
N TRP A 243 49.62 -35.15 -17.66
CA TRP A 243 50.10 -34.35 -16.55
C TRP A 243 49.40 -33.00 -16.47
N GLN A 244 49.20 -32.30 -17.59
CA GLN A 244 48.43 -31.05 -17.64
C GLN A 244 46.97 -31.27 -17.23
N ASN A 245 46.34 -32.36 -17.71
CA ASN A 245 44.97 -32.70 -17.32
C ASN A 245 44.87 -33.09 -15.84
N TRP A 246 45.86 -33.81 -15.31
CA TRP A 246 45.96 -34.15 -13.90
C TRP A 246 46.12 -32.89 -13.04
N GLN A 247 46.99 -31.97 -13.43
CA GLN A 247 47.22 -30.71 -12.73
C GLN A 247 45.97 -29.83 -12.71
N ARG A 248 45.26 -29.72 -13.85
CA ARG A 248 43.97 -29.00 -13.93
C ARG A 248 42.91 -29.63 -13.03
N LYS A 249 42.76 -30.96 -13.09
CA LYS A 249 41.83 -31.71 -12.23
C LYS A 249 42.13 -31.48 -10.75
N ARG A 250 43.41 -31.47 -10.38
CA ARG A 250 43.85 -31.20 -9.01
C ARG A 250 43.48 -29.79 -8.56
N THR A 251 43.75 -28.76 -9.36
CA THR A 251 43.38 -27.38 -9.01
C THR A 251 41.87 -27.20 -8.85
N ILE A 252 41.06 -27.86 -9.68
CA ILE A 252 39.59 -27.83 -9.55
C ILE A 252 39.13 -28.54 -8.28
N GLN A 253 39.72 -29.70 -7.96
CA GLN A 253 39.44 -30.40 -6.71
C GLN A 253 39.83 -29.57 -5.48
N GLU A 254 40.98 -28.89 -5.51
CA GLU A 254 41.43 -27.98 -4.44
C GLU A 254 40.44 -26.82 -4.24
N PHE A 255 39.83 -26.29 -5.31
CA PHE A 255 38.81 -25.24 -5.22
C PHE A 255 37.45 -25.78 -4.71
N LEU A 256 37.00 -26.93 -5.21
CA LEU A 256 35.73 -27.56 -4.76
C LEU A 256 35.78 -27.95 -3.27
N GLN A 257 36.97 -28.30 -2.74
CA GLN A 257 37.17 -28.56 -1.32
C GLN A 257 36.95 -27.33 -0.43
N LEU A 258 36.97 -26.12 -0.98
CA LEU A 258 36.65 -24.90 -0.22
C LEU A 258 35.16 -24.77 0.09
N GLY A 259 34.28 -25.52 -0.57
CA GLY A 259 32.84 -25.52 -0.29
C GLY A 259 32.12 -24.19 -0.59
N LEU A 260 32.73 -23.34 -1.43
CA LEU A 260 32.20 -22.03 -1.83
C LEU A 260 31.08 -22.19 -2.86
N THR A 261 29.87 -22.50 -2.41
CA THR A 261 28.65 -22.46 -3.25
C THR A 261 27.73 -21.35 -2.78
N VAL A 262 26.90 -20.81 -3.69
CA VAL A 262 25.93 -19.74 -3.38
C VAL A 262 25.00 -20.19 -2.23
N GLU A 263 24.59 -21.46 -2.22
CA GLU A 263 23.75 -22.04 -1.17
C GLU A 263 24.45 -22.20 0.18
N ALA A 264 25.77 -22.47 0.19
CA ALA A 264 26.55 -22.56 1.43
C ALA A 264 26.75 -21.17 2.03
N VAL A 265 27.03 -20.16 1.19
CA VAL A 265 27.23 -18.78 1.61
C VAL A 265 25.94 -18.17 2.19
N GLN A 266 24.77 -18.46 1.62
CA GLN A 266 23.48 -17.99 2.14
C GLN A 266 23.15 -18.51 3.56
N LYS A 267 23.69 -19.67 3.96
CA LYS A 267 23.43 -20.30 5.27
C LYS A 267 24.39 -19.84 6.37
N THR A 268 25.54 -19.29 5.99
CA THR A 268 26.56 -18.76 6.91
C THR A 268 26.32 -17.27 7.19
N SER A 269 26.83 -16.75 8.31
CA SER A 269 26.68 -15.32 8.63
C SER A 269 27.60 -14.45 7.76
N PHE A 270 27.21 -13.20 7.48
CA PHE A 270 27.98 -12.29 6.62
C PHE A 270 29.40 -12.01 7.15
N GLU A 271 29.56 -11.87 8.46
CA GLU A 271 30.86 -11.63 9.09
C GLU A 271 31.78 -12.85 8.96
N ASP A 272 31.22 -14.06 9.13
CA ASP A 272 31.97 -15.32 8.98
C ASP A 272 32.36 -15.59 7.52
N VAL A 273 31.47 -15.29 6.57
CA VAL A 273 31.76 -15.37 5.12
C VAL A 273 32.83 -14.35 4.74
N GLY A 274 32.74 -13.12 5.22
CA GLY A 274 33.74 -12.09 5.00
C GLY A 274 35.13 -12.49 5.52
N ALA A 275 35.18 -13.12 6.70
CA ALA A 275 36.42 -13.65 7.28
C ALA A 275 36.97 -14.84 6.47
N LEU A 276 36.10 -15.73 5.97
CA LEU A 276 36.47 -16.88 5.14
C LEU A 276 37.03 -16.43 3.78
N LEU A 277 36.41 -15.46 3.12
CA LEU A 277 36.87 -14.91 1.84
C LEU A 277 38.15 -14.07 1.96
N ALA A 278 38.48 -13.60 3.17
CA ALA A 278 39.73 -12.89 3.45
C ALA A 278 40.93 -13.83 3.69
N GLN A 279 40.73 -15.14 3.82
CA GLN A 279 41.81 -16.10 4.06
C GLN A 279 42.73 -16.24 2.85
N ASP A 280 44.04 -16.21 3.08
CA ASP A 280 45.07 -16.29 2.03
C ASP A 280 44.97 -17.60 1.20
N ASN A 281 44.52 -18.69 1.82
CA ASN A 281 44.31 -19.97 1.12
C ASN A 281 43.18 -19.87 0.07
N VAL A 282 42.07 -19.22 0.42
CA VAL A 282 40.92 -19.02 -0.48
C VAL A 282 41.30 -18.11 -1.64
N LEU A 283 42.03 -17.02 -1.36
CA LEU A 283 42.54 -16.11 -2.38
C LEU A 283 43.52 -16.82 -3.35
N ALA A 284 44.44 -17.64 -2.83
CA ALA A 284 45.42 -18.36 -3.64
C ALA A 284 44.79 -19.46 -4.52
N CYS A 285 43.82 -20.21 -3.99
CA CYS A 285 43.10 -21.23 -4.75
C CYS A 285 42.20 -20.62 -5.84
N THR A 286 41.52 -19.51 -5.52
CA THR A 286 40.70 -18.77 -6.50
C THR A 286 41.55 -18.15 -7.60
N ALA A 287 42.74 -17.61 -7.28
CA ALA A 287 43.69 -17.10 -8.26
C ALA A 287 44.16 -18.18 -9.24
N LYS A 288 44.48 -19.39 -8.74
CA LYS A 288 44.84 -20.53 -9.60
C LYS A 288 43.68 -20.95 -10.51
N MET A 289 42.44 -20.91 -10.01
CA MET A 289 41.25 -21.23 -10.80
C MET A 289 41.00 -20.19 -11.90
N MET A 290 41.09 -18.90 -11.58
CA MET A 290 40.94 -17.82 -12.58
C MET A 290 42.01 -17.90 -13.68
N LYS A 291 43.25 -18.29 -13.34
CA LYS A 291 44.33 -18.55 -14.32
C LYS A 291 44.00 -19.74 -15.24
N LEU A 292 43.42 -20.81 -14.70
CA LEU A 292 42.96 -21.94 -15.53
C LEU A 292 41.82 -21.59 -16.48
N CYS A 293 40.97 -20.63 -16.10
CA CYS A 293 39.87 -20.11 -16.92
C CYS A 293 40.30 -19.02 -17.91
N GLY A 294 41.57 -18.62 -17.96
CA GLY A 294 42.07 -17.59 -18.88
C GLY A 294 41.58 -16.16 -18.57
N LEU A 295 41.09 -15.91 -17.35
CA LEU A 295 40.48 -14.62 -16.96
C LEU A 295 41.50 -13.54 -16.55
N ASN A 296 42.80 -13.88 -16.44
CA ASN A 296 43.80 -12.98 -15.83
C ASN A 296 45.21 -13.07 -16.46
N ASP A 297 45.35 -13.46 -17.72
CA ASP A 297 46.67 -13.67 -18.37
C ASP A 297 47.49 -12.39 -18.66
N ILE A 298 47.04 -11.20 -18.25
CA ILE A 298 47.57 -9.92 -18.78
C ILE A 298 48.33 -9.05 -17.75
N SER A 299 48.30 -9.31 -16.44
CA SER A 299 49.00 -8.43 -15.46
C SER A 299 50.07 -9.16 -14.65
N GLU A 300 51.34 -8.78 -14.84
CA GLU A 300 52.48 -9.19 -13.98
C GLU A 300 52.45 -8.52 -12.58
N ASP A 301 51.47 -7.65 -12.31
CA ASP A 301 51.31 -6.93 -11.04
C ASP A 301 50.50 -7.73 -10.00
N ASP A 302 51.17 -8.18 -8.93
CA ASP A 302 50.59 -8.94 -7.81
C ASP A 302 49.42 -8.21 -7.10
N ILE A 303 49.39 -6.88 -7.14
CA ILE A 303 48.31 -6.05 -6.54
C ILE A 303 47.03 -6.08 -7.40
N ALA A 304 47.20 -6.04 -8.73
CA ALA A 304 46.09 -6.12 -9.67
C ALA A 304 45.46 -7.52 -9.63
N GLU A 305 46.28 -8.57 -9.55
CA GLU A 305 45.81 -9.95 -9.41
C GLU A 305 44.96 -10.12 -8.14
N LYS A 306 45.44 -9.63 -7.00
CA LYS A 306 44.69 -9.67 -5.72
C LYS A 306 43.39 -8.86 -5.76
N THR A 307 43.34 -7.77 -6.51
CA THR A 307 42.13 -6.95 -6.65
C THR A 307 41.11 -7.65 -7.55
N ALA A 308 41.54 -8.24 -8.67
CA ALA A 308 40.68 -9.01 -9.57
C ALA A 308 40.07 -10.24 -8.88
N VAL A 309 40.86 -10.95 -8.06
CA VAL A 309 40.39 -12.10 -7.26
C VAL A 309 39.37 -11.66 -6.22
N ARG A 310 39.59 -10.55 -5.52
CA ARG A 310 38.60 -10.00 -4.57
C ARG A 310 37.32 -9.53 -5.25
N THR A 311 37.43 -8.92 -6.43
CA THR A 311 36.26 -8.54 -7.24
C THR A 311 35.49 -9.78 -7.69
N PHE A 312 36.17 -10.85 -8.13
CA PHE A 312 35.49 -12.11 -8.43
C PHE A 312 34.81 -12.70 -7.20
N LEU A 313 35.48 -12.77 -6.05
CA LEU A 313 34.88 -13.29 -4.80
C LEU A 313 33.71 -12.44 -4.29
N SER A 314 33.66 -11.14 -4.62
CA SER A 314 32.53 -10.28 -4.28
C SER A 314 31.22 -10.73 -4.95
N THR A 315 31.26 -11.45 -6.07
CA THR A 315 30.05 -12.05 -6.69
C THR A 315 29.32 -12.99 -5.72
N PHE A 316 30.07 -13.79 -4.95
CA PHE A 316 29.50 -14.70 -3.96
C PHE A 316 28.90 -13.96 -2.76
N LEU A 317 29.47 -12.80 -2.38
CA LEU A 317 28.91 -11.94 -1.33
C LEU A 317 27.63 -11.25 -1.78
N ILE A 318 27.62 -10.71 -3.01
CA ILE A 318 26.46 -10.02 -3.59
C ILE A 318 25.26 -10.98 -3.71
N LEU A 319 25.50 -12.23 -4.14
CA LEU A 319 24.44 -13.24 -4.29
C LEU A 319 24.09 -13.98 -3.00
N GLY A 320 25.02 -14.04 -2.05
CA GLY A 320 24.83 -14.70 -0.75
C GLY A 320 24.06 -13.84 0.26
N HIS A 321 24.36 -12.54 0.33
CA HIS A 321 23.72 -11.61 1.26
C HIS A 321 23.37 -10.27 0.57
N PRO A 322 22.43 -10.26 -0.39
CA PRO A 322 22.09 -9.04 -1.13
C PRO A 322 21.61 -7.93 -0.20
N ALA A 323 20.77 -8.23 0.79
CA ALA A 323 20.21 -7.24 1.72
C ALA A 323 21.25 -6.54 2.63
N GLN A 324 22.43 -7.13 2.82
CA GLN A 324 23.49 -6.53 3.66
C GLN A 324 24.56 -5.81 2.83
N VAL A 325 24.70 -6.19 1.55
CA VAL A 325 25.69 -5.59 0.63
C VAL A 325 25.08 -4.44 -0.17
N LEU A 326 23.80 -4.52 -0.49
CA LEU A 326 23.07 -3.58 -1.34
C LEU A 326 22.12 -2.76 -0.46
N SER A 327 22.24 -1.42 -0.52
CA SER A 327 21.52 -0.53 0.40
C SER A 327 20.11 -0.17 -0.09
N LYS A 328 19.83 -0.27 -1.41
CA LYS A 328 18.53 0.04 -2.02
C LYS A 328 18.37 -0.60 -3.40
N GLU A 329 17.43 -1.52 -3.58
CA GLU A 329 17.10 -2.18 -4.87
C GLU A 329 16.83 -1.18 -6.02
N GLY A 330 17.90 -0.67 -6.64
CA GLY A 330 17.89 0.21 -7.80
C GLY A 330 18.29 -0.55 -9.06
N GLU A 331 18.04 0.05 -10.23
CA GLU A 331 18.32 -0.57 -11.54
C GLU A 331 19.79 -1.02 -11.68
N GLN A 332 20.74 -0.26 -11.13
CA GLN A 332 22.17 -0.62 -11.14
C GLN A 332 22.51 -1.78 -10.19
N GLU A 333 21.79 -1.93 -9.07
CA GLU A 333 22.00 -3.02 -8.12
C GLU A 333 21.38 -4.33 -8.66
N GLN A 334 20.26 -4.23 -9.37
CA GLN A 334 19.64 -5.35 -10.10
C GLN A 334 20.52 -5.79 -11.28
N ASP A 335 21.00 -4.86 -12.11
CA ASP A 335 21.94 -5.17 -13.21
C ASP A 335 23.23 -5.82 -12.69
N LEU A 336 23.76 -5.35 -11.55
CA LEU A 336 24.92 -5.97 -10.91
C LEU A 336 24.65 -7.41 -10.45
N THR A 337 23.46 -7.65 -9.89
CA THR A 337 23.03 -8.97 -9.41
C THR A 337 22.82 -9.94 -10.58
N ASP A 338 22.21 -9.47 -11.66
CA ASP A 338 22.00 -10.24 -12.89
C ASP A 338 23.32 -10.60 -13.57
N LYS A 339 24.26 -9.64 -13.66
CA LYS A 339 25.61 -9.88 -14.19
C LYS A 339 26.47 -10.78 -13.29
N ALA A 340 26.29 -10.71 -11.97
CA ALA A 340 26.93 -11.65 -11.05
C ALA A 340 26.38 -13.08 -11.23
N ASN A 341 25.07 -13.24 -11.43
CA ASN A 341 24.44 -14.53 -11.71
C ASN A 341 24.91 -15.12 -13.06
N GLU A 342 24.96 -14.31 -14.12
CA GLU A 342 25.46 -14.72 -15.45
C GLU A 342 26.93 -15.20 -15.39
N LEU A 343 27.76 -14.52 -14.61
CA LEU A 343 29.15 -14.89 -14.37
C LEU A 343 29.29 -16.21 -13.59
N LEU A 344 28.54 -16.40 -12.49
CA LEU A 344 28.59 -17.66 -11.75
C LEU A 344 27.98 -18.83 -12.52
N GLN A 345 26.95 -18.59 -13.32
CA GLN A 345 26.33 -19.63 -14.14
C GLN A 345 27.30 -20.11 -15.24
N SER A 346 27.95 -19.19 -15.95
CA SER A 346 28.98 -19.54 -16.96
C SER A 346 30.19 -20.22 -16.32
N PHE A 347 30.60 -19.80 -15.12
CA PHE A 347 31.67 -20.43 -14.35
C PHE A 347 31.33 -21.87 -13.91
N ASN A 348 30.14 -22.10 -13.37
CA ASN A 348 29.68 -23.43 -12.96
C ASN A 348 29.53 -24.38 -14.15
N GLN A 349 29.04 -23.89 -15.29
CA GLN A 349 28.98 -24.69 -16.53
C GLN A 349 30.35 -25.17 -17.01
N ILE A 350 31.42 -24.41 -16.75
CA ILE A 350 32.79 -24.82 -17.06
C ILE A 350 33.26 -25.88 -16.05
N ILE A 351 33.03 -25.67 -14.75
CA ILE A 351 33.39 -26.66 -13.71
C ILE A 351 32.75 -28.02 -13.99
N ASP A 352 31.48 -28.06 -14.38
CA ASP A 352 30.73 -29.30 -14.63
C ASP A 352 31.23 -30.07 -15.86
N LYS A 353 31.77 -29.38 -16.87
CA LYS A 353 32.17 -29.98 -18.15
C LYS A 353 33.64 -30.41 -18.20
N VAL A 354 34.48 -29.97 -17.26
CA VAL A 354 35.93 -30.27 -17.20
C VAL A 354 36.31 -31.74 -16.85
N PRO A 355 35.50 -32.58 -16.16
CA PRO A 355 35.91 -33.95 -15.82
C PRO A 355 36.08 -34.91 -17.01
N GLN A 356 35.68 -34.54 -18.23
CA GLN A 356 35.62 -35.45 -19.37
C GLN A 356 36.97 -35.55 -20.12
N PRO A 357 37.58 -36.75 -20.22
CA PRO A 357 38.83 -36.92 -20.94
C PRO A 357 38.62 -36.76 -22.45
N GLY A 358 39.21 -35.73 -23.06
CA GLY A 358 39.33 -35.58 -24.51
C GLY A 358 38.67 -34.35 -25.14
N TYR A 359 37.94 -33.53 -24.39
CA TYR A 359 37.27 -32.35 -24.93
C TYR A 359 38.09 -31.08 -24.67
N ILE A 360 39.08 -30.84 -25.51
CA ILE A 360 39.73 -29.53 -25.61
C ILE A 360 39.17 -28.90 -26.88
N ASN A 361 38.14 -28.07 -26.73
CA ASN A 361 37.78 -26.95 -27.60
C ASN A 361 36.72 -26.10 -26.86
N PHE A 362 37.05 -25.62 -25.66
CA PHE A 362 36.24 -24.68 -24.87
C PHE A 362 36.49 -23.22 -25.27
N THR A 363 36.91 -22.94 -26.50
CA THR A 363 37.22 -21.56 -26.91
C THR A 363 36.00 -20.66 -26.78
N THR A 364 34.81 -21.18 -27.11
CA THR A 364 33.56 -20.42 -27.04
C THR A 364 33.11 -20.20 -25.59
N SER A 365 33.08 -21.24 -24.75
CA SER A 365 32.66 -21.08 -23.35
C SER A 365 33.65 -20.31 -22.48
N LEU A 366 34.96 -20.38 -22.78
CA LEU A 366 35.96 -19.53 -22.12
C LEU A 366 35.83 -18.08 -22.60
N ALA A 367 35.49 -17.84 -23.87
CA ALA A 367 35.19 -16.51 -24.37
C ALA A 367 33.92 -15.93 -23.72
N GLU A 368 32.85 -16.72 -23.61
CA GLU A 368 31.61 -16.36 -22.90
C GLU A 368 31.87 -16.01 -21.43
N LEU A 369 32.68 -16.82 -20.73
CA LEU A 369 33.08 -16.52 -19.34
C LEU A 369 33.89 -15.23 -19.25
N SER A 370 34.82 -15.00 -20.20
CA SER A 370 35.62 -13.78 -20.22
C SER A 370 34.78 -12.54 -20.51
N GLU A 371 33.76 -12.65 -21.36
CA GLU A 371 32.82 -11.56 -21.66
C GLU A 371 31.92 -11.27 -20.47
N ALA A 372 31.36 -12.30 -19.82
CA ALA A 372 30.58 -12.17 -18.59
C ALA A 372 31.40 -11.54 -17.45
N TYR A 373 32.67 -11.93 -17.30
CA TYR A 373 33.57 -11.34 -16.30
C TYR A 373 33.84 -9.86 -16.56
N ASN A 374 34.11 -9.48 -17.81
CA ASN A 374 34.32 -8.08 -18.20
C ASN A 374 33.04 -7.25 -18.04
N SER A 375 31.87 -7.81 -18.37
CA SER A 375 30.58 -7.15 -18.16
C SER A 375 30.33 -6.91 -16.67
N PHE A 376 30.54 -7.93 -15.83
CA PHE A 376 30.43 -7.81 -14.37
C PHE A 376 31.43 -6.79 -13.81
N GLN A 377 32.69 -6.82 -14.24
CA GLN A 377 33.72 -5.90 -13.74
C GLN A 377 33.38 -4.43 -14.06
N ARG A 378 32.80 -4.16 -15.24
CA ARG A 378 32.32 -2.82 -15.62
C ARG A 378 31.12 -2.39 -14.77
N ALA A 379 30.13 -3.26 -14.61
CA ALA A 379 28.95 -3.00 -13.77
C ALA A 379 29.36 -2.76 -12.31
N PHE A 380 30.26 -3.60 -11.76
CA PHE A 380 30.79 -3.48 -10.41
C PHE A 380 31.58 -2.18 -10.20
N ALA A 381 32.39 -1.77 -11.18
CA ALA A 381 33.13 -0.51 -11.11
C ALA A 381 32.18 0.71 -11.15
N ALA A 382 31.15 0.66 -11.99
CA ALA A 382 30.14 1.71 -12.09
C ALA A 382 29.31 1.82 -10.80
N TRP A 383 28.83 0.69 -10.27
CA TRP A 383 28.13 0.63 -8.99
C TRP A 383 28.99 1.15 -7.84
N LYS A 384 30.25 0.71 -7.73
CA LYS A 384 31.19 1.18 -6.69
C LYS A 384 31.46 2.68 -6.77
N ALA A 385 31.52 3.25 -7.98
CA ALA A 385 31.67 4.69 -8.17
C ALA A 385 30.42 5.46 -7.74
N HIS A 386 29.23 4.92 -8.00
CA HIS A 386 27.96 5.50 -7.55
C HIS A 386 27.80 5.42 -6.03
N ASP A 387 28.01 4.25 -5.44
CA ASP A 387 27.90 4.01 -4.00
C ASP A 387 28.89 4.86 -3.19
N SER A 388 30.15 4.93 -3.62
CA SER A 388 31.14 5.82 -2.99
C SER A 388 30.73 7.30 -3.08
N SER A 389 30.12 7.73 -4.18
CA SER A 389 29.61 9.10 -4.35
C SER A 389 28.40 9.37 -3.45
N PHE A 390 27.48 8.41 -3.31
CA PHE A 390 26.33 8.49 -2.42
C PHE A 390 26.76 8.55 -0.95
N LEU A 391 27.70 7.69 -0.54
CA LEU A 391 28.28 7.69 0.80
C LEU A 391 28.94 9.04 1.11
N ILE A 392 29.72 9.59 0.18
CA ILE A 392 30.33 10.92 0.31
C ILE A 392 29.24 12.00 0.47
N SER A 393 28.17 11.96 -0.34
CA SER A 393 27.04 12.89 -0.24
C SER A 393 26.34 12.83 1.12
N ASN A 394 26.05 11.63 1.61
CA ASN A 394 25.41 11.43 2.91
C ASN A 394 26.30 11.93 4.06
N MET A 395 27.61 11.62 4.01
CA MET A 395 28.57 12.14 4.99
C MET A 395 28.67 13.68 4.97
N LEU A 396 28.57 14.30 3.79
CA LEU A 396 28.54 15.76 3.64
C LEU A 396 27.23 16.36 4.17
N ALA A 397 26.09 15.68 4.01
CA ALA A 397 24.81 16.09 4.57
C ALA A 397 24.83 16.03 6.10
N GLN A 398 25.29 14.93 6.69
CA GLN A 398 25.49 14.79 8.14
C GLN A 398 26.42 15.88 8.69
N TYR A 399 27.51 16.17 7.97
CA TYR A 399 28.42 17.25 8.35
C TYR A 399 27.72 18.63 8.33
N ALA A 400 26.90 18.90 7.30
CA ALA A 400 26.15 20.15 7.17
C ALA A 400 25.03 20.30 8.21
N GLU A 401 24.42 19.20 8.65
CA GLU A 401 23.44 19.17 9.75
C GLU A 401 24.10 19.46 11.09
N LEU A 402 25.26 18.84 11.37
CA LEU A 402 26.05 19.13 12.56
C LEU A 402 26.50 20.61 12.61
N ASP A 403 26.91 21.21 11.49
CA ASP A 403 27.16 22.66 11.42
C ASP A 403 25.86 23.46 11.68
N ALA A 404 24.71 23.02 11.18
CA ALA A 404 23.44 23.72 11.37
C ALA A 404 22.95 23.70 12.82
N ILE A 405 23.17 22.60 13.53
CA ILE A 405 22.90 22.42 14.97
C ILE A 405 23.86 23.27 15.80
N TRP A 406 25.15 23.27 15.45
CA TRP A 406 26.13 24.13 16.11
C TRP A 406 25.75 25.61 16.00
N GLN A 407 25.28 26.07 14.83
CA GLN A 407 24.85 27.46 14.65
C GLN A 407 23.61 27.85 15.47
N THR A 408 22.78 26.90 15.93
CA THR A 408 21.64 27.23 16.81
C THR A 408 22.04 27.25 18.28
N VAL A 409 22.91 26.32 18.70
CA VAL A 409 23.31 26.15 20.10
C VAL A 409 24.39 27.16 20.52
N LYS A 410 25.17 27.67 19.56
CA LYS A 410 26.30 28.58 19.84
C LYS A 410 25.92 29.88 20.56
N ASP A 411 24.67 30.34 20.41
CA ASP A 411 24.19 31.60 21.01
C ASP A 411 23.35 31.38 22.28
N ASP A 412 23.14 30.13 22.73
CA ASP A 412 22.41 29.82 23.96
C ASP A 412 23.25 30.12 25.22
N THR A 413 22.63 30.71 26.25
CA THR A 413 23.30 31.32 27.40
C THR A 413 23.79 30.35 28.49
N ASP A 414 23.53 29.04 28.37
CA ASP A 414 24.00 28.03 29.31
C ASP A 414 25.36 27.46 28.87
N ALA A 415 26.42 28.00 29.49
CA ALA A 415 27.81 27.79 29.07
C ALA A 415 28.29 26.32 29.12
N ASP A 416 27.78 25.51 30.06
CA ASP A 416 28.23 24.13 30.26
C ASP A 416 27.62 23.17 29.21
N VAL A 417 26.33 23.31 28.90
CA VAL A 417 25.65 22.48 27.90
C VAL A 417 26.18 22.80 26.49
N ALA A 418 26.41 24.07 26.18
CA ALA A 418 26.98 24.47 24.89
C ALA A 418 28.42 23.95 24.69
N ALA A 419 29.18 23.76 25.78
CA ALA A 419 30.54 23.20 25.72
C ALA A 419 30.53 21.70 25.39
N ASP A 420 29.64 20.91 26.00
CA ASP A 420 29.51 19.48 25.73
C ASP A 420 29.05 19.20 24.29
N TYR A 421 28.06 19.97 23.79
CA TYR A 421 27.64 19.89 22.39
C TYR A 421 28.76 20.28 21.43
N LYS A 422 29.58 21.28 21.78
CA LYS A 422 30.73 21.68 20.98
C LYS A 422 31.75 20.56 20.86
N GLU A 423 32.06 19.89 21.96
CA GLU A 423 33.02 18.80 21.97
C GLU A 423 32.50 17.60 21.15
N GLY A 424 31.25 17.18 21.38
CA GLY A 424 30.63 16.09 20.63
C GLY A 424 30.51 16.37 19.12
N ILE A 425 30.16 17.60 18.74
CA ILE A 425 30.10 18.00 17.32
C ILE A 425 31.51 18.03 16.70
N GLN A 426 32.52 18.54 17.42
CA GLN A 426 33.90 18.57 16.93
C GLN A 426 34.47 17.16 16.73
N GLN A 427 34.28 16.27 17.70
CA GLN A 427 34.72 14.87 17.58
C GLN A 427 34.08 14.19 16.36
N ASN A 428 32.76 14.33 16.18
CA ASN A 428 32.06 13.76 15.01
C ASN A 428 32.51 14.40 13.68
N GLN A 429 32.72 15.72 13.65
CA GLN A 429 33.24 16.41 12.47
C GLN A 429 34.66 15.96 12.10
N THR A 430 35.54 15.74 13.08
CA THR A 430 36.90 15.22 12.81
C THR A 430 36.89 13.82 12.23
N LEU A 431 36.02 12.93 12.75
CA LEU A 431 35.82 11.58 12.22
C LEU A 431 35.27 11.60 10.79
N LEU A 432 34.26 12.44 10.52
CA LEU A 432 33.69 12.61 9.18
C LEU A 432 34.72 13.17 8.18
N ILE A 433 35.53 14.15 8.59
CA ILE A 433 36.61 14.70 7.75
C ILE A 433 37.67 13.64 7.47
N ALA A 434 38.10 12.85 8.46
CA ALA A 434 39.09 11.79 8.26
C ALA A 434 38.61 10.73 7.26
N ARG A 435 37.34 10.32 7.37
CA ARG A 435 36.72 9.37 6.45
C ARG A 435 36.52 9.96 5.04
N LEU A 436 36.08 11.22 4.92
CA LEU A 436 35.94 11.91 3.63
C LEU A 436 37.29 12.09 2.93
N LYS A 437 38.35 12.40 3.68
CA LYS A 437 39.73 12.48 3.13
C LYS A 437 40.19 11.15 2.55
N ARG A 438 39.82 10.02 3.17
CA ARG A 438 40.17 8.68 2.70
C ARG A 438 39.41 8.28 1.44
N LEU A 439 38.16 8.72 1.28
CA LEU A 439 37.29 8.33 0.17
C LEU A 439 37.43 9.23 -1.06
N ALA A 440 37.48 10.56 -0.87
CA ALA A 440 37.50 11.52 -1.98
C ALA A 440 38.91 12.07 -2.28
N GLY A 441 39.86 11.96 -1.34
CA GLY A 441 41.12 12.68 -1.34
C GLY A 441 41.05 13.98 -0.53
N PRO A 442 42.19 14.50 -0.04
CA PRO A 442 42.19 15.60 0.92
C PRO A 442 41.68 16.93 0.33
N GLU A 443 42.07 17.29 -0.88
CA GLU A 443 41.73 18.60 -1.46
C GLU A 443 40.27 18.69 -1.96
N THR A 444 39.79 17.62 -2.58
CA THR A 444 38.42 17.46 -3.09
C THR A 444 37.41 17.39 -1.94
N ALA A 445 37.71 16.64 -0.87
CA ALA A 445 36.87 16.58 0.33
C ALA A 445 36.64 17.97 0.95
N PHE A 446 37.70 18.78 1.11
CA PHE A 446 37.56 20.13 1.64
C PHE A 446 36.81 21.10 0.71
N LYS A 447 36.84 20.89 -0.61
CA LYS A 447 36.02 21.67 -1.56
C LYS A 447 34.54 21.30 -1.40
N MET A 448 34.21 20.02 -1.40
CA MET A 448 32.84 19.51 -1.24
C MET A 448 32.22 19.91 0.11
N ILE A 449 32.98 19.86 1.21
CA ILE A 449 32.52 20.33 2.53
C ILE A 449 32.15 21.82 2.49
N ARG A 450 33.00 22.66 1.89
CA ARG A 450 32.73 24.11 1.78
C ARG A 450 31.49 24.39 0.92
N GLU A 451 31.29 23.62 -0.14
CA GLU A 451 30.11 23.73 -1.00
C GLU A 451 28.84 23.28 -0.27
N ALA A 452 28.88 22.17 0.48
CA ALA A 452 27.77 21.66 1.27
C ALA A 452 27.34 22.65 2.38
N ILE A 453 28.30 23.23 3.12
CA ILE A 453 28.02 24.27 4.13
C ILE A 453 27.38 25.50 3.47
N ARG A 454 27.90 25.94 2.32
CA ARG A 454 27.38 27.09 1.59
C ARG A 454 25.96 26.82 1.08
N ALA A 455 25.69 25.62 0.59
CA ALA A 455 24.37 25.19 0.14
C ALA A 455 23.36 25.15 1.31
N SER A 456 23.74 24.56 2.44
CA SER A 456 22.91 24.50 3.67
C SER A 456 22.56 25.90 4.19
N ARG A 457 23.55 26.81 4.30
CA ARG A 457 23.31 28.19 4.74
C ARG A 457 22.43 28.98 3.76
N LYS A 458 22.59 28.76 2.46
CA LYS A 458 21.74 29.38 1.42
C LYS A 458 20.30 28.87 1.50
N ALA A 459 20.09 27.57 1.74
CA ALA A 459 18.75 26.99 1.92
C ALA A 459 18.02 27.58 3.15
N ARG A 460 18.74 27.82 4.25
CA ARG A 460 18.18 28.42 5.47
C ARG A 460 17.82 29.90 5.31
N SER A 461 18.62 30.67 4.56
CA SER A 461 18.35 32.11 4.29
C SER A 461 17.01 32.36 3.56
N LYS A 462 16.49 31.36 2.84
CA LYS A 462 15.18 31.42 2.16
C LYS A 462 13.98 31.16 3.08
N LYS A 463 14.19 30.71 4.33
CA LYS A 463 13.11 30.30 5.27
C LYS A 463 12.90 31.24 6.47
N LYS A 464 13.38 32.49 6.45
CA LYS A 464 13.16 33.44 7.56
C LYS A 464 11.92 34.33 7.32
N PRO A 465 10.85 34.26 8.13
CA PRO A 465 10.00 35.41 8.38
C PRO A 465 10.57 36.23 9.55
N THR A 466 10.35 37.54 9.46
CA THR A 466 10.81 38.58 10.39
C THR A 466 10.07 38.54 11.72
N VAL A 467 10.84 38.73 12.79
CA VAL A 467 10.45 38.79 14.21
C VAL A 467 9.59 40.03 14.49
N ASP A 468 8.55 39.85 15.30
CA ASP A 468 8.06 40.88 16.22
C ASP A 468 8.00 40.29 17.64
N SER A 469 8.56 41.04 18.59
CA SER A 469 8.79 40.64 19.97
C SER A 469 8.09 41.59 20.95
N LYS A 470 7.19 41.07 21.79
CA LYS A 470 7.04 41.46 23.21
C LYS A 470 6.22 40.43 24.00
N PRO A 471 6.42 40.34 25.32
CA PRO A 471 6.69 39.06 25.99
C PRO A 471 5.46 38.51 26.69
N ARG A 472 5.29 37.18 26.72
CA ARG A 472 4.37 36.54 27.66
C ARG A 472 4.70 35.07 27.92
N ALA A 473 4.96 34.81 29.19
CA ALA A 473 4.87 33.56 29.95
C ALA A 473 5.74 32.36 29.52
N ALA A 474 6.52 31.90 30.49
CA ALA A 474 7.45 30.77 30.43
C ALA A 474 6.77 29.46 29.99
N PRO A 475 7.45 28.64 29.17
CA PRO A 475 7.18 27.21 29.13
C PRO A 475 8.00 26.52 30.23
N VAL A 476 7.31 25.76 31.07
CA VAL A 476 7.91 24.74 31.93
C VAL A 476 8.51 23.68 31.01
N VAL A 477 9.82 23.47 31.16
CA VAL A 477 10.56 22.35 30.57
C VAL A 477 10.08 21.07 31.25
N GLN A 478 9.50 20.15 30.48
CA GLN A 478 9.45 18.74 30.86
C GLN A 478 10.47 17.99 30.00
N ASN A 479 11.64 17.77 30.59
CA ASN A 479 12.51 16.66 30.25
C ASN A 479 11.80 15.37 30.64
N SER A 480 11.57 14.49 29.67
CA SER A 480 11.38 13.06 29.91
C SER A 480 11.87 12.30 28.69
N THR A 481 13.19 12.11 28.64
CA THR A 481 13.79 10.89 28.11
C THR A 481 13.22 9.72 28.92
N ALA A 482 12.30 8.96 28.33
CA ALA A 482 11.91 7.65 28.82
C ALA A 482 12.06 6.65 27.67
N SER A 483 13.01 5.73 27.84
CA SER A 483 13.10 4.43 27.18
C SER A 483 11.74 3.70 27.21
N PRO A 484 11.51 2.72 26.31
CA PRO A 484 10.20 2.12 26.12
C PRO A 484 9.83 1.28 27.34
N ALA A 485 9.01 1.85 28.22
CA ALA A 485 8.34 1.11 29.26
C ALA A 485 7.09 0.46 28.66
N THR A 486 7.16 -0.87 28.55
CA THR A 486 6.08 -1.85 28.72
C THR A 486 4.69 -1.24 28.97
N LEU A 487 3.81 -1.39 27.99
CA LEU A 487 2.36 -1.24 28.18
C LEU A 487 1.94 -2.16 29.35
N PRO A 488 1.19 -1.68 30.35
CA PRO A 488 0.63 -2.55 31.36
C PRO A 488 -0.30 -3.55 30.69
N LEU A 489 0.01 -4.84 30.88
CA LEU A 489 -0.89 -5.96 30.66
C LEU A 489 -2.22 -5.68 31.34
N ALA A 490 -3.25 -5.35 30.54
CA ALA A 490 -4.63 -5.54 30.95
C ALA A 490 -4.94 -7.02 30.71
N GLU A 491 -4.75 -7.84 31.74
CA GLU A 491 -5.22 -9.23 31.77
C GLU A 491 -6.75 -9.24 31.78
N ASP A 492 -7.37 -9.58 30.65
CA ASP A 492 -8.78 -9.96 30.60
C ASP A 492 -8.91 -11.42 31.03
N ASN A 493 -8.81 -11.65 32.34
CA ASN A 493 -8.95 -12.96 32.97
C ASN A 493 -10.43 -13.16 33.36
N GLN A 494 -11.23 -13.71 32.43
CA GLN A 494 -12.57 -14.19 32.74
C GLN A 494 -12.48 -15.47 33.59
N ARG A 495 -12.73 -15.34 34.90
CA ARG A 495 -13.26 -16.42 35.74
C ARG A 495 -14.56 -15.97 36.39
N PRO A 496 -15.59 -16.84 36.44
CA PRO A 496 -16.90 -16.49 36.93
C PRO A 496 -16.93 -16.55 38.46
N LEU A 497 -17.11 -15.42 39.14
CA LEU A 497 -17.42 -15.40 40.57
C LEU A 497 -18.44 -14.32 40.93
N ASP A 498 -19.57 -14.85 41.39
CA ASP A 498 -20.48 -14.43 42.46
C ASP A 498 -21.26 -13.10 42.40
N LEU A 499 -22.56 -13.28 42.66
CA LEU A 499 -23.64 -12.34 42.50
C LEU A 499 -23.83 -11.52 43.79
N GLY A 500 -23.24 -10.33 43.86
CA GLY A 500 -23.49 -9.42 44.97
C GLY A 500 -22.67 -8.13 44.90
N SER A 501 -23.29 -7.07 44.35
CA SER A 501 -22.75 -5.69 44.28
C SER A 501 -21.68 -5.45 43.20
N PHE A 502 -22.14 -5.24 41.96
CA PHE A 502 -21.30 -4.81 40.83
C PHE A 502 -21.26 -3.26 40.72
N PRO A 503 -20.06 -2.61 40.63
CA PRO A 503 -19.95 -1.16 40.50
C PRO A 503 -20.31 -0.67 39.08
N ALA A 504 -20.96 0.50 39.01
CA ALA A 504 -21.50 1.13 37.78
C ALA A 504 -20.50 1.29 36.60
N LYS A 505 -19.19 1.30 36.88
CA LYS A 505 -18.13 1.34 35.85
C LYS A 505 -18.09 0.09 34.96
N ALA A 506 -18.40 -1.09 35.49
CA ALA A 506 -18.47 -2.33 34.71
C ALA A 506 -19.73 -2.37 33.83
N ARG A 507 -20.84 -1.75 34.27
CA ARG A 507 -22.02 -1.55 33.43
C ARG A 507 -21.71 -0.60 32.27
N LEU A 508 -21.03 0.52 32.51
CA LEU A 508 -20.75 1.54 31.49
C LEU A 508 -19.81 1.07 30.36
N GLY A 509 -18.79 0.28 30.67
CA GLY A 509 -17.93 -0.35 29.65
C GLY A 509 -18.70 -1.31 28.73
N ALA A 510 -19.80 -1.88 29.25
CA ALA A 510 -20.66 -2.80 28.51
C ALA A 510 -21.79 -2.12 27.69
N LEU A 511 -21.97 -0.79 27.72
CA LEU A 511 -23.13 -0.15 27.04
C LEU A 511 -22.83 0.30 25.60
N THR A 512 -21.59 0.67 25.30
CA THR A 512 -21.14 0.87 23.92
C THR A 512 -20.35 -0.38 23.58
N MET A 513 -21.06 -1.39 23.08
CA MET A 513 -20.55 -2.71 22.72
C MET A 513 -19.60 -2.65 21.50
N LEU A 514 -18.54 -1.84 21.60
CA LEU A 514 -17.49 -1.75 20.60
C LEU A 514 -16.81 -3.12 20.46
N PRO A 515 -16.44 -3.52 19.25
CA PRO A 515 -15.67 -4.75 19.05
C PRO A 515 -14.30 -4.65 19.74
N SER A 516 -13.70 -5.81 20.04
CA SER A 516 -12.32 -5.85 20.57
C SER A 516 -11.33 -5.18 19.60
N ASN A 517 -10.29 -4.53 20.13
CA ASN A 517 -9.24 -3.88 19.34
C ASN A 517 -8.58 -4.86 18.36
N ARG A 518 -8.38 -6.11 18.77
CA ARG A 518 -7.85 -7.19 17.91
C ARG A 518 -8.77 -7.50 16.74
N PHE A 519 -10.07 -7.63 17.00
CA PHE A 519 -11.07 -7.82 15.94
C PHE A 519 -11.08 -6.64 14.97
N ILE A 520 -11.03 -5.41 15.46
CA ILE A 520 -11.01 -4.21 14.61
C ILE A 520 -9.76 -4.19 13.70
N ALA A 521 -8.58 -4.47 14.26
CA ALA A 521 -7.34 -4.52 13.49
C ALA A 521 -7.42 -5.60 12.39
N HIS A 522 -7.89 -6.80 12.74
CA HIS A 522 -8.09 -7.91 11.80
C HIS A 522 -9.10 -7.57 10.69
N GLU A 523 -10.25 -7.01 11.06
CA GLU A 523 -11.28 -6.59 10.10
C GLU A 523 -10.79 -5.48 9.17
N LEU A 524 -9.97 -4.55 9.65
CA LEU A 524 -9.39 -3.48 8.82
C LEU A 524 -8.37 -4.00 7.80
N ALA A 525 -7.62 -5.05 8.15
CA ALA A 525 -6.70 -5.69 7.20
C ALA A 525 -7.46 -6.35 6.05
N ILE A 526 -8.59 -7.02 6.33
CA ILE A 526 -9.43 -7.67 5.31
C ILE A 526 -10.25 -6.62 4.54
N ASN A 527 -10.92 -5.74 5.26
CA ASN A 527 -11.81 -4.70 4.76
C ASN A 527 -11.25 -3.32 5.14
N LYS A 528 -10.47 -2.72 4.24
CA LYS A 528 -9.85 -1.39 4.45
C LYS A 528 -10.84 -0.26 4.75
N GLN A 529 -12.11 -0.46 4.39
CA GLN A 529 -13.22 0.47 4.62
C GLN A 529 -14.16 0.00 5.75
N TYR A 530 -13.68 -0.90 6.62
CA TYR A 530 -14.48 -1.43 7.71
C TYR A 530 -15.05 -0.30 8.57
N LYS A 531 -16.34 -0.43 8.89
CA LYS A 531 -17.05 0.44 9.82
C LYS A 531 -17.78 -0.46 10.81
N ILE A 532 -17.89 0.02 12.04
CA ILE A 532 -18.66 -0.64 13.07
C ILE A 532 -20.12 -0.41 12.74
N ASP A 533 -20.80 -1.49 12.31
CA ASP A 533 -22.22 -1.48 11.98
C ASP A 533 -23.08 -1.43 13.25
N VAL A 534 -24.24 -0.76 13.13
CA VAL A 534 -25.22 -0.60 14.22
C VAL A 534 -26.06 -1.87 14.42
N GLU A 535 -26.32 -2.60 13.34
CA GLU A 535 -27.30 -3.69 13.26
C GLU A 535 -27.00 -4.93 14.11
N PRO A 536 -25.77 -5.50 14.18
CA PRO A 536 -25.57 -6.78 14.85
C PRO A 536 -25.78 -6.76 16.37
N LYS A 537 -25.84 -5.57 16.98
CA LYS A 537 -26.12 -5.37 18.41
C LYS A 537 -27.29 -4.41 18.67
N ALA A 538 -28.10 -4.13 17.65
CA ALA A 538 -29.27 -3.27 17.79
C ALA A 538 -30.26 -3.85 18.80
N ASP A 539 -30.55 -5.16 18.71
CA ASP A 539 -31.45 -5.85 19.63
C ASP A 539 -31.00 -5.77 21.10
N GLU A 540 -29.69 -5.82 21.35
CA GLU A 540 -29.12 -5.72 22.70
C GLU A 540 -29.18 -4.28 23.23
N ARG A 541 -28.95 -3.29 22.36
CA ARG A 541 -29.08 -1.87 22.70
C ARG A 541 -30.54 -1.50 22.97
N ASP A 542 -31.46 -2.01 22.17
CA ASP A 542 -32.89 -1.77 22.34
C ASP A 542 -33.39 -2.39 23.65
N LYS A 543 -32.95 -3.61 23.98
CA LYS A 543 -33.20 -4.22 25.31
C LYS A 543 -32.63 -3.38 26.44
N LEU A 544 -31.41 -2.87 26.31
CA LEU A 544 -30.80 -2.01 27.32
C LEU A 544 -31.60 -0.71 27.51
N ILE A 545 -32.05 -0.08 26.43
CA ILE A 545 -32.87 1.13 26.48
C ILE A 545 -34.24 0.83 27.08
N GLU A 546 -34.77 -0.36 26.86
CA GLU A 546 -36.00 -0.84 27.50
C GLU A 546 -35.80 -1.06 29.01
N ASP A 547 -34.73 -1.74 29.40
CA ASP A 547 -34.37 -1.95 30.80
C ASP A 547 -34.14 -0.60 31.52
N MET A 548 -33.48 0.34 30.83
CA MET A 548 -33.32 1.72 31.29
C MET A 548 -34.70 2.36 31.53
N ARG A 549 -35.62 2.27 30.57
CA ARG A 549 -36.96 2.85 30.69
C ARG A 549 -37.76 2.24 31.83
N SER A 550 -37.74 0.92 31.95
CA SER A 550 -38.43 0.17 33.00
C SER A 550 -37.93 0.54 34.39
N ASN A 551 -36.60 0.61 34.56
CA ASN A 551 -35.98 1.03 35.82
C ASN A 551 -36.31 2.50 36.17
N MET A 552 -36.39 3.38 35.17
CA MET A 552 -36.77 4.78 35.38
C MET A 552 -38.23 4.92 35.84
N GLN A 553 -39.13 4.14 35.25
CA GLN A 553 -40.55 4.11 35.62
C GLN A 553 -40.72 3.59 37.04
N GLN A 554 -40.07 2.48 37.40
CA GLN A 554 -40.08 1.95 38.77
C GLN A 554 -39.50 2.94 39.80
N GLY A 555 -38.43 3.65 39.44
CA GLY A 555 -37.83 4.67 40.30
C GLY A 555 -38.76 5.86 40.59
N LEU A 556 -39.60 6.22 39.62
CA LEU A 556 -40.62 7.27 39.76
C LEU A 556 -41.74 6.84 40.72
N ASP A 557 -42.16 5.57 40.64
CA ASP A 557 -43.24 5.00 41.45
C ASP A 557 -42.85 4.81 42.93
N THR A 558 -41.56 4.63 43.22
CA THR A 558 -41.07 4.23 44.56
C THR A 558 -40.49 5.39 45.39
N THR A 559 -40.71 6.66 45.03
CA THR A 559 -40.05 7.84 45.67
C THR A 559 -38.52 7.69 45.74
N SER A 560 -37.94 6.90 44.81
CA SER A 560 -36.51 6.62 44.72
C SER A 560 -35.87 7.34 43.52
N GLY A 561 -36.59 8.30 42.93
CA GLY A 561 -36.10 9.16 41.83
C GLY A 561 -34.79 9.88 42.14
N ASP A 562 -34.53 10.13 43.43
CA ASP A 562 -33.26 10.68 43.96
C ASP A 562 -32.03 9.87 43.58
N GLN A 563 -32.18 8.55 43.39
CA GLN A 563 -31.05 7.66 43.09
C GLN A 563 -30.79 7.53 41.59
N TRP A 564 -31.82 7.69 40.76
CA TRP A 564 -31.75 7.32 39.35
C TRP A 564 -31.37 8.48 38.42
N ILE A 565 -31.85 9.70 38.70
CA ILE A 565 -31.48 10.91 37.93
C ILE A 565 -29.95 11.16 37.91
N PRO A 566 -29.24 11.07 39.05
CA PRO A 566 -27.78 11.22 39.07
C PRO A 566 -27.04 10.15 38.25
N VAL A 567 -27.54 8.90 38.25
CA VAL A 567 -26.94 7.79 37.50
C VAL A 567 -27.05 8.02 35.99
N ILE A 568 -28.21 8.50 35.51
CA ILE A 568 -28.34 8.86 34.09
C ILE A 568 -27.46 10.06 33.75
N ALA A 569 -27.42 11.09 34.61
CA ALA A 569 -26.58 12.26 34.38
C ALA A 569 -25.09 11.89 34.30
N GLU A 570 -24.61 10.99 35.17
CA GLU A 570 -23.27 10.42 35.10
C GLU A 570 -23.04 9.64 33.79
N MET A 571 -24.01 8.83 33.38
CA MET A 571 -23.95 8.07 32.13
C MET A 571 -23.90 8.98 30.89
N LEU A 572 -24.70 10.05 30.86
CA LEU A 572 -24.69 11.02 29.77
C LEU A 572 -23.41 11.85 29.76
N LYS A 573 -22.95 12.30 30.94
CA LYS A 573 -21.68 13.03 31.10
C LYS A 573 -20.51 12.22 30.57
N THR A 574 -20.34 10.98 31.03
CA THR A 574 -19.23 10.12 30.60
C THR A 574 -19.22 9.86 29.09
N ARG A 575 -20.39 9.65 28.47
CA ARG A 575 -20.52 9.48 27.02
C ARG A 575 -20.20 10.75 26.24
N LEU A 576 -20.76 11.88 26.64
CA LEU A 576 -20.46 13.16 26.00
C LEU A 576 -18.98 13.55 26.14
N LEU A 577 -18.38 13.28 27.30
CA LEU A 577 -16.95 13.53 27.51
C LEU A 577 -16.07 12.60 26.66
N SER A 578 -16.48 11.36 26.39
CA SER A 578 -15.72 10.47 25.48
C SER A 578 -15.65 10.96 24.02
N LEU A 579 -16.61 11.79 23.60
CA LEU A 579 -16.61 12.42 22.27
C LEU A 579 -15.65 13.61 22.17
N LEU A 580 -15.19 14.11 23.32
CA LEU A 580 -14.52 15.39 23.45
C LEU A 580 -13.06 15.21 23.85
N LYS A 581 -12.18 16.03 23.28
CA LYS A 581 -10.77 16.05 23.69
C LYS A 581 -10.65 16.66 25.10
N PRO A 582 -9.86 16.05 26.00
CA PRO A 582 -9.65 16.60 27.34
C PRO A 582 -9.00 17.99 27.24
N GLY A 583 -9.58 18.97 27.94
CA GLY A 583 -9.10 20.35 27.98
C GLY A 583 -9.71 21.32 26.94
N GLY A 584 -10.62 20.85 26.07
CA GLY A 584 -11.39 21.75 25.19
C GLY A 584 -12.45 22.56 25.94
N SER A 585 -12.83 23.73 25.40
CA SER A 585 -13.88 24.59 26.00
C SER A 585 -15.23 23.89 26.14
N LEU A 586 -15.61 23.06 25.16
CA LEU A 586 -16.82 22.23 25.22
C LEU A 586 -16.71 21.11 26.26
N HIS A 587 -15.53 20.53 26.45
CA HIS A 587 -15.30 19.51 27.49
C HIS A 587 -15.48 20.10 28.90
N VAL A 588 -15.00 21.32 29.12
CA VAL A 588 -15.19 22.05 30.39
C VAL A 588 -16.67 22.38 30.60
N LEU A 589 -17.35 22.92 29.58
CA LEU A 589 -18.78 23.26 29.64
C LEU A 589 -19.66 22.05 29.97
N VAL A 590 -19.42 20.91 29.31
CA VAL A 590 -20.15 19.65 29.56
C VAL A 590 -19.86 19.10 30.96
N SER A 591 -18.61 19.17 31.41
CA SER A 591 -18.22 18.69 32.74
C SER A 591 -18.86 19.50 33.87
N ASP A 592 -18.95 20.83 33.70
CA ASP A 592 -19.49 21.79 34.66
C ASP A 592 -21.03 21.71 34.71
N ALA A 593 -21.68 21.68 33.55
CA ALA A 593 -23.14 21.64 33.48
C ALA A 593 -23.77 20.29 33.91
N LEU A 594 -23.06 19.17 33.71
CA LEU A 594 -23.50 17.83 34.12
C LEU A 594 -22.78 17.35 35.40
N ASP A 595 -22.44 18.27 36.31
CA ASP A 595 -21.77 17.86 37.54
C ASP A 595 -22.68 17.05 38.47
N ILE A 596 -22.18 15.90 38.93
CA ILE A 596 -22.96 14.89 39.67
C ILE A 596 -23.38 15.48 41.03
N ASP A 597 -22.49 16.20 41.68
CA ASP A 597 -22.76 16.83 42.98
C ASP A 597 -23.79 17.95 42.85
N MET A 598 -23.78 18.70 41.74
CA MET A 598 -24.78 19.73 41.46
C MET A 598 -26.15 19.11 41.16
N VAL A 599 -26.21 18.07 40.32
CA VAL A 599 -27.45 17.37 39.99
C VAL A 599 -28.05 16.69 41.22
N THR A 600 -27.25 15.99 42.02
CA THR A 600 -27.72 15.35 43.27
C THR A 600 -28.28 16.37 44.26
N ASN A 601 -27.63 17.54 44.41
CA ASN A 601 -28.12 18.60 45.28
C ASN A 601 -29.41 19.25 44.74
N GLN A 602 -29.53 19.45 43.42
CA GLN A 602 -30.75 19.99 42.81
C GLN A 602 -31.94 19.04 42.94
N VAL A 603 -31.71 17.74 42.79
CA VAL A 603 -32.72 16.69 42.95
C VAL A 603 -33.18 16.59 44.41
N ARG A 604 -32.24 16.56 45.38
CA ARG A 604 -32.57 16.56 46.82
C ARG A 604 -33.40 17.77 47.25
N ASN A 605 -33.15 18.92 46.63
CA ASN A 605 -33.88 20.16 46.90
C ASN A 605 -35.19 20.28 46.09
N GLY A 606 -35.54 19.30 45.25
CA GLY A 606 -36.74 19.32 44.40
C GLY A 606 -36.72 20.40 43.32
N SER A 607 -35.54 20.92 42.97
CA SER A 607 -35.34 22.07 42.06
C SER A 607 -34.88 21.68 40.65
N PHE A 608 -34.65 20.39 40.40
CA PHE A 608 -34.20 19.90 39.10
C PHE A 608 -35.30 20.04 38.04
N SER A 609 -35.01 20.78 36.97
CA SER A 609 -35.94 20.99 35.86
C SER A 609 -35.49 20.18 34.64
N TYR A 610 -36.39 19.33 34.13
CA TYR A 610 -36.14 18.57 32.89
C TYR A 610 -36.04 19.48 31.66
N ASP A 611 -36.80 20.60 31.64
CA ASP A 611 -36.82 21.52 30.49
C ASP A 611 -35.49 22.26 30.32
N THR A 612 -34.85 22.68 31.41
CA THR A 612 -33.53 23.32 31.35
C THR A 612 -32.45 22.35 30.91
N PHE A 613 -32.55 21.09 31.35
CA PHE A 613 -31.68 20.01 30.92
C PHE A 613 -31.83 19.70 29.43
N PHE A 614 -33.05 19.56 28.92
CA PHE A 614 -33.29 19.28 27.50
C PHE A 614 -32.86 20.46 26.62
N ALA A 615 -33.13 21.71 27.02
CA ALA A 615 -32.65 22.89 26.30
C ALA A 615 -31.12 22.95 26.23
N PHE A 616 -30.43 22.53 27.30
CA PHE A 616 -28.97 22.39 27.29
C PHE A 616 -28.50 21.34 26.29
N MET A 617 -29.13 20.15 26.28
CA MET A 617 -28.81 19.06 25.34
C MET A 617 -29.06 19.48 23.88
N ASP A 618 -30.17 20.17 23.60
CA ASP A 618 -30.47 20.71 22.27
C ASP A 618 -29.43 21.73 21.78
N SER A 619 -28.74 22.42 22.70
CA SER A 619 -27.69 23.38 22.37
C SER A 619 -26.32 22.73 22.08
N ILE A 620 -26.10 21.51 22.58
CA ILE A 620 -24.81 20.81 22.51
C ILE A 620 -24.81 19.73 21.45
N LEU A 621 -25.87 18.92 21.34
CA LEU A 621 -25.93 17.81 20.40
C LEU A 621 -25.59 18.28 18.96
N PRO A 622 -26.17 19.37 18.41
CA PRO A 622 -25.83 19.83 17.05
C PRO A 622 -24.36 20.19 16.84
N LYS A 623 -23.63 20.56 17.92
CA LYS A 623 -22.20 20.91 17.84
C LYS A 623 -21.29 19.69 17.81
N LEU A 624 -21.80 18.52 18.20
CA LEU A 624 -21.06 17.25 18.27
C LEU A 624 -21.43 16.31 17.11
N CYS A 625 -22.43 16.66 16.31
CA CYS A 625 -22.93 15.82 15.23
C CYS A 625 -22.09 15.90 13.96
N ALA A 626 -22.02 14.77 13.23
CA ALA A 626 -21.59 14.76 11.85
C ALA A 626 -22.74 15.25 10.94
N PRO A 627 -22.44 15.87 9.77
CA PRO A 627 -23.45 16.44 8.88
C PRO A 627 -24.58 15.48 8.47
N VAL A 628 -24.31 14.17 8.45
CA VAL A 628 -25.28 13.14 8.06
C VAL A 628 -26.39 12.97 9.11
N ARG A 629 -26.10 13.24 10.39
CA ARG A 629 -27.05 13.09 11.51
C ARG A 629 -27.69 14.38 11.98
N ASP A 630 -27.30 15.52 11.40
CA ASP A 630 -27.98 16.81 11.62
C ASP A 630 -29.51 16.74 11.49
N PRO A 631 -30.13 16.04 10.51
CA PRO A 631 -31.59 15.93 10.46
C PRO A 631 -32.20 15.14 11.62
N GLU A 632 -31.52 14.10 12.12
CA GLU A 632 -31.99 13.29 13.25
C GLU A 632 -32.01 14.11 14.55
N VAL A 633 -30.94 14.89 14.78
CA VAL A 633 -30.81 15.74 15.97
C VAL A 633 -31.75 16.94 15.92
N LYS A 634 -31.99 17.51 14.73
CA LYS A 634 -33.06 18.52 14.56
C LYS A 634 -34.44 17.93 14.87
N GLY A 635 -34.71 16.69 14.44
CA GLY A 635 -35.95 15.99 14.76
C GLY A 635 -36.15 15.70 16.25
N LEU A 636 -35.08 15.63 17.05
CA LEU A 636 -35.13 15.49 18.50
C LEU A 636 -35.61 16.79 19.18
N ALA A 637 -35.15 17.94 18.69
CA ALA A 637 -35.54 19.26 19.16
C ALA A 637 -36.95 19.67 18.68
N GLU A 638 -37.35 19.28 17.46
CA GLU A 638 -38.65 19.64 16.87
C GLU A 638 -39.81 18.78 17.39
N ARG A 639 -39.57 17.55 17.84
CA ARG A 639 -40.59 16.65 18.40
C ARG A 639 -40.24 16.27 19.85
N PRO A 640 -40.46 17.16 20.83
CA PRO A 640 -40.35 16.80 22.24
C PRO A 640 -41.47 15.80 22.61
N SER A 641 -41.09 14.65 23.17
CA SER A 641 -42.06 13.72 23.77
C SER A 641 -42.69 14.36 25.01
N GLN A 642 -43.99 14.10 25.25
CA GLN A 642 -44.69 14.58 26.46
C GLN A 642 -44.13 13.92 27.74
N ASP A 643 -43.61 12.70 27.62
CA ASP A 643 -42.99 11.98 28.72
C ASP A 643 -41.47 12.28 28.80
N PRO A 644 -40.96 12.84 29.93
CA PRO A 644 -39.54 13.16 30.07
C PRO A 644 -38.66 11.90 30.00
N ILE A 645 -39.19 10.75 30.42
CA ILE A 645 -38.55 9.43 30.33
C ILE A 645 -38.27 9.07 28.87
N GLN A 646 -39.26 9.27 28.00
CA GLN A 646 -39.15 8.91 26.58
C GLN A 646 -38.21 9.87 25.85
N GLN A 647 -38.25 11.16 26.18
CA GLN A 647 -37.32 12.15 25.61
C GLN A 647 -35.87 11.84 26.02
N LEU A 648 -35.63 11.47 27.27
CA LEU A 648 -34.31 11.10 27.77
C LEU A 648 -33.76 9.83 27.11
N ALA A 649 -34.61 8.81 26.92
CA ALA A 649 -34.24 7.61 26.18
C ALA A 649 -33.86 7.91 24.72
N ARG A 650 -34.57 8.82 24.05
CA ARG A 650 -34.24 9.26 22.68
C ARG A 650 -32.93 10.05 22.62
N ILE A 651 -32.68 10.93 23.59
CA ILE A 651 -31.40 11.64 23.73
C ILE A 651 -30.25 10.64 23.92
N TYR A 652 -30.41 9.67 24.82
CA TYR A 652 -29.40 8.65 25.08
C TYR A 652 -29.12 7.80 23.82
N TYR A 653 -30.16 7.35 23.12
CA TYR A 653 -30.02 6.63 21.85
C TYR A 653 -29.24 7.45 20.81
N THR A 654 -29.55 8.75 20.70
CA THR A 654 -28.85 9.66 19.78
C THR A 654 -27.37 9.81 20.16
N ILE A 655 -27.05 9.97 21.45
CA ILE A 655 -25.66 10.08 21.91
C ILE A 655 -24.89 8.79 21.64
N GLU A 656 -25.49 7.64 21.88
CA GLU A 656 -24.84 6.37 21.59
C GLU A 656 -24.56 6.18 20.08
N LEU A 657 -25.43 6.70 19.21
CA LEU A 657 -25.18 6.78 17.77
C LEU A 657 -24.03 7.74 17.43
N LEU A 658 -23.95 8.89 18.11
CA LEU A 658 -22.83 9.83 17.96
C LEU A 658 -21.49 9.25 18.42
N VAL A 659 -21.49 8.43 19.48
CA VAL A 659 -20.30 7.69 19.93
C VAL A 659 -19.83 6.71 18.87
N LEU A 660 -20.75 5.99 18.23
CA LEU A 660 -20.42 5.08 17.13
C LEU A 660 -19.89 5.84 15.91
N ASP A 661 -20.47 6.98 15.55
CA ASP A 661 -19.95 7.84 14.48
C ASP A 661 -18.55 8.35 14.77
N HIS A 662 -18.32 8.81 16.01
CA HIS A 662 -17.01 9.27 16.44
C HIS A 662 -15.98 8.14 16.43
N ALA A 663 -16.37 6.94 16.86
CA ALA A 663 -15.54 5.76 16.78
C ALA A 663 -15.20 5.42 15.32
N ASN A 664 -16.18 5.43 14.42
CA ASN A 664 -15.97 5.19 12.98
C ASN A 664 -15.10 6.28 12.32
N PHE A 665 -15.28 7.54 12.70
CA PHE A 665 -14.44 8.65 12.24
C PHE A 665 -12.98 8.48 12.71
N THR A 666 -12.80 8.19 14.00
CA THR A 666 -11.49 7.95 14.61
C THR A 666 -10.83 6.75 13.95
N LEU A 667 -11.56 5.65 13.77
CA LEU A 667 -11.10 4.45 13.06
C LEU A 667 -10.68 4.77 11.62
N THR A 668 -11.45 5.58 10.89
CA THR A 668 -11.07 6.02 9.54
C THR A 668 -9.78 6.86 9.54
N LEU A 669 -9.58 7.70 10.55
CA LEU A 669 -8.37 8.53 10.70
C LEU A 669 -7.12 7.68 11.00
N TRP A 670 -7.26 6.64 11.83
CA TRP A 670 -6.15 5.78 12.26
C TRP A 670 -5.94 4.54 11.39
N ALA A 671 -6.89 4.17 10.54
CA ALA A 671 -6.86 2.97 9.71
C ALA A 671 -5.54 2.78 8.93
N PRO A 672 -4.94 3.80 8.27
CA PRO A 672 -3.70 3.60 7.53
C PRO A 672 -2.55 3.10 8.41
N LYS A 673 -2.38 3.71 9.59
CA LYS A 673 -1.33 3.32 10.54
C LYS A 673 -1.61 1.97 11.19
N LEU A 674 -2.89 1.66 11.43
CA LEU A 674 -3.28 0.39 12.03
C LEU A 674 -3.08 -0.77 11.07
N ILE A 675 -3.32 -0.56 9.76
CA ILE A 675 -3.06 -1.58 8.73
C ILE A 675 -1.56 -1.88 8.62
N GLU A 676 -0.69 -0.87 8.65
CA GLU A 676 0.77 -1.07 8.62
C GLU A 676 1.29 -1.91 9.79
N ALA A 677 0.71 -1.71 10.99
CA ALA A 677 1.13 -2.42 12.21
C ALA A 677 0.33 -3.70 12.51
N GLN A 678 -0.67 -4.06 11.69
CA GLN A 678 -1.63 -5.12 12.02
C GLN A 678 -0.97 -6.49 12.13
N THR A 679 -0.09 -6.84 11.19
CA THR A 679 0.53 -8.18 11.16
C THR A 679 1.35 -8.45 12.43
N GLU A 680 2.12 -7.47 12.88
CA GLU A 680 2.90 -7.59 14.11
C GLU A 680 2.03 -7.63 15.36
N TYR A 681 0.97 -6.81 15.38
CA TYR A 681 0.04 -6.78 16.49
C TYR A 681 -0.70 -8.12 16.66
N GLU A 682 -1.22 -8.66 15.56
CA GLU A 682 -1.93 -9.95 15.56
C GLU A 682 -1.00 -11.10 15.93
N LYS A 683 0.24 -11.13 15.42
CA LYS A 683 1.24 -12.13 15.81
C LYS A 683 1.50 -12.12 17.32
N LYS A 684 1.65 -10.94 17.93
CA LYS A 684 1.90 -10.78 19.37
C LYS A 684 0.71 -11.23 20.20
N GLU A 685 -0.49 -10.76 19.87
CA GLU A 685 -1.74 -11.10 20.56
C GLU A 685 -2.06 -12.60 20.43
N PHE A 686 -1.90 -13.19 19.24
CA PHE A 686 -2.11 -14.61 19.02
C PHE A 686 -1.15 -15.46 19.85
N THR A 687 0.14 -15.12 19.85
CA THR A 687 1.16 -15.82 20.66
C THR A 687 0.86 -15.71 22.16
N GLN A 688 0.42 -14.53 22.61
CA GLN A 688 0.02 -14.31 24.00
C GLN A 688 -1.21 -15.15 24.37
N ARG A 689 -2.24 -15.17 23.52
CA ARG A 689 -3.47 -15.97 23.73
C ARG A 689 -3.19 -17.46 23.79
N LEU A 690 -2.25 -17.92 22.96
CA LEU A 690 -1.86 -19.33 22.94
C LEU A 690 -1.04 -19.72 24.17
N GLY A 691 -0.44 -18.75 24.89
CA GLY A 691 0.30 -18.99 26.13
C GLY A 691 1.48 -19.96 25.97
N GLY A 692 2.06 -20.04 24.76
CA GLY A 692 3.10 -21.01 24.41
C GLY A 692 2.59 -22.43 24.10
N SER A 693 1.27 -22.65 24.08
CA SER A 693 0.68 -23.90 23.59
C SER A 693 0.82 -24.04 22.07
N PHE A 694 0.53 -25.22 21.52
CA PHE A 694 0.48 -25.47 20.08
C PHE A 694 -0.99 -25.44 19.59
N PRO A 695 -1.32 -24.90 18.40
CA PRO A 695 -2.71 -24.79 17.95
C PRO A 695 -3.25 -26.16 17.49
N ILE A 696 -4.06 -26.81 18.32
CA ILE A 696 -4.53 -28.18 18.11
C ILE A 696 -5.69 -28.24 17.11
N LYS A 697 -6.66 -27.32 17.18
CA LYS A 697 -7.79 -27.30 16.24
C LYS A 697 -7.29 -27.02 14.81
N THR A 698 -6.32 -26.12 14.68
CA THR A 698 -5.66 -25.82 13.40
C THR A 698 -4.98 -27.05 12.82
N LEU A 699 -4.32 -27.87 13.65
CA LEU A 699 -3.73 -29.14 13.22
C LEU A 699 -4.78 -30.15 12.76
N HIS A 700 -5.88 -30.32 13.49
CA HIS A 700 -6.95 -31.23 13.09
C HIS A 700 -7.62 -30.79 11.78
N TRP A 701 -7.88 -29.50 11.64
CA TRP A 701 -8.41 -28.91 10.41
C TRP A 701 -7.46 -29.13 9.23
N TRP A 702 -6.16 -28.91 9.42
CA TRP A 702 -5.15 -29.11 8.38
C TRP A 702 -5.08 -30.57 7.92
N LYS A 703 -5.11 -31.53 8.86
CA LYS A 703 -5.12 -32.97 8.53
C LYS A 703 -6.36 -33.35 7.72
N ALA A 704 -7.54 -32.89 8.15
CA ALA A 704 -8.78 -33.14 7.42
C ALA A 704 -8.73 -32.57 5.99
N ALA A 705 -8.16 -31.38 5.80
CA ALA A 705 -7.98 -30.77 4.48
C ALA A 705 -6.99 -31.57 3.60
N ARG A 706 -5.89 -32.06 4.19
CA ARG A 706 -4.90 -32.89 3.50
C ARG A 706 -5.51 -34.23 3.07
N ASP A 707 -6.22 -34.93 3.95
CA ASP A 707 -6.78 -36.25 3.66
C ASP A 707 -7.84 -36.18 2.55
N ARG A 708 -8.55 -35.05 2.44
CA ARG A 708 -9.47 -34.76 1.31
C ARG A 708 -8.74 -34.59 -0.02
N ILE A 709 -7.60 -33.90 -0.03
CA ILE A 709 -6.78 -33.77 -1.24
C ILE A 709 -6.23 -35.14 -1.64
N SER A 710 -5.72 -35.92 -0.67
CA SER A 710 -5.19 -37.25 -0.91
C SER A 710 -6.24 -38.26 -1.40
N SER A 711 -7.52 -38.04 -1.09
CA SER A 711 -8.64 -38.87 -1.57
C SER A 711 -9.26 -38.40 -2.90
N GLU A 712 -8.89 -37.22 -3.42
CA GLU A 712 -9.36 -36.76 -4.72
C GLU A 712 -8.67 -37.57 -5.85
N PRO A 713 -9.42 -38.21 -6.77
CA PRO A 713 -8.80 -38.97 -7.85
C PRO A 713 -8.00 -38.02 -8.77
N PRO A 714 -6.81 -38.44 -9.26
CA PRO A 714 -5.99 -37.60 -10.12
C PRO A 714 -6.78 -37.21 -11.37
N ARG A 715 -7.06 -35.91 -11.52
CA ARG A 715 -7.72 -35.40 -12.73
C ARG A 715 -6.85 -35.74 -13.94
N ARG A 716 -7.46 -36.32 -14.98
CA ARG A 716 -6.84 -36.56 -16.28
C ARG A 716 -6.63 -35.22 -17.00
N THR A 717 -5.63 -34.44 -16.57
CA THR A 717 -5.12 -33.32 -17.36
C THR A 717 -4.03 -33.83 -18.28
N THR A 718 -4.15 -33.48 -19.55
CA THR A 718 -3.13 -33.68 -20.57
C THR A 718 -1.90 -32.82 -20.26
N GLU A 719 -0.72 -33.37 -20.56
CA GLU A 719 0.62 -32.75 -20.52
C GLU A 719 1.47 -32.98 -19.27
N SER A 720 2.51 -33.81 -19.51
CA SER A 720 3.83 -33.91 -18.89
C SER A 720 4.14 -32.98 -17.70
N ALA A 721 3.89 -33.44 -16.48
CA ALA A 721 4.54 -32.96 -15.26
C ALA A 721 4.66 -34.10 -14.24
N THR A 722 5.90 -34.36 -13.83
CA THR A 722 6.40 -35.41 -12.93
C THR A 722 5.81 -35.36 -11.52
N ASP A 723 5.60 -36.57 -10.97
CA ASP A 723 5.26 -36.98 -9.60
C ASP A 723 3.96 -36.47 -8.91
N PRO A 724 3.21 -37.34 -8.20
CA PRO A 724 2.00 -36.99 -7.48
C PRO A 724 2.26 -36.26 -6.14
N THR A 725 3.47 -36.40 -5.56
CA THR A 725 3.86 -35.82 -4.26
C THR A 725 4.25 -34.35 -4.35
N THR A 726 4.75 -33.89 -5.51
CA THR A 726 5.08 -32.48 -5.79
C THR A 726 3.83 -31.61 -6.03
N ARG A 727 2.62 -32.20 -6.08
CA ARG A 727 1.35 -31.50 -6.30
C ARG A 727 0.69 -30.96 -5.02
N ILE A 728 1.08 -31.47 -3.84
CA ILE A 728 0.44 -31.13 -2.57
C ILE A 728 1.28 -30.07 -1.85
N THR A 729 1.16 -28.81 -2.31
CA THR A 729 1.75 -27.65 -1.65
C THR A 729 0.98 -27.32 -0.36
N ALA A 730 1.67 -26.80 0.66
CA ALA A 730 1.04 -26.32 1.90
C ALA A 730 -0.07 -25.29 1.63
N GLU A 731 0.17 -24.34 0.71
CA GLU A 731 -0.82 -23.38 0.24
C GLU A 731 -2.07 -24.04 -0.34
N ARG A 732 -1.92 -25.15 -1.08
CA ARG A 732 -3.06 -25.87 -1.66
C ARG A 732 -3.88 -26.57 -0.57
N ILE A 733 -3.23 -27.13 0.46
CA ILE A 733 -3.90 -27.71 1.63
C ILE A 733 -4.69 -26.62 2.35
N TYR A 734 -4.05 -25.48 2.62
CA TYR A 734 -4.65 -24.33 3.26
C TYR A 734 -5.89 -23.83 2.48
N MET A 735 -5.76 -23.58 1.18
CA MET A 735 -6.86 -23.09 0.35
C MET A 735 -8.02 -24.09 0.31
N ASN A 736 -7.74 -25.40 0.24
CA ASN A 736 -8.78 -26.42 0.30
C ASN A 736 -9.51 -26.40 1.65
N GLY A 737 -8.75 -26.33 2.76
CA GLY A 737 -9.31 -26.22 4.10
C GLY A 737 -10.15 -24.96 4.30
N LEU A 738 -9.73 -23.83 3.72
CA LEU A 738 -10.41 -22.55 3.82
C LEU A 738 -11.76 -22.58 3.07
N VAL A 739 -11.76 -23.13 1.86
CA VAL A 739 -12.99 -23.29 1.07
C VAL A 739 -13.95 -24.27 1.74
N ASP A 740 -13.43 -25.35 2.32
CA ASP A 740 -14.20 -26.30 3.12
C ASP A 740 -14.86 -25.63 4.34
N LEU A 741 -14.13 -24.75 5.01
CA LEU A 741 -14.65 -23.99 6.14
C LEU A 741 -15.72 -22.98 5.69
N ALA A 742 -15.54 -22.32 4.55
CA ALA A 742 -16.45 -21.30 4.05
C ALA A 742 -17.73 -21.85 3.36
N ILE A 743 -17.63 -22.98 2.66
CA ILE A 743 -18.70 -23.52 1.78
C ILE A 743 -19.32 -24.82 2.33
N GLY A 744 -18.88 -25.28 3.51
CA GLY A 744 -19.43 -26.47 4.16
C GLY A 744 -20.94 -26.41 4.41
N THR A 745 -21.61 -27.57 4.36
CA THR A 745 -23.07 -27.71 4.59
C THR A 745 -23.44 -27.85 6.06
N THR A 746 -22.48 -28.11 6.94
CA THR A 746 -22.74 -28.27 8.37
C THR A 746 -22.95 -26.91 9.02
N VAL A 747 -23.72 -26.85 10.12
CA VAL A 747 -23.76 -25.64 10.95
C VAL A 747 -22.39 -25.49 11.60
N LEU A 748 -21.74 -24.34 11.40
CA LEU A 748 -20.46 -24.04 12.07
C LEU A 748 -20.69 -23.89 13.56
N GLN A 749 -20.05 -24.72 14.36
CA GLN A 749 -19.86 -24.44 15.78
C GLN A 749 -18.53 -23.70 15.98
N GLU A 750 -18.45 -22.86 17.01
CA GLU A 750 -17.23 -22.14 17.37
C GLU A 750 -16.07 -23.10 17.73
N THR A 751 -16.39 -24.33 18.13
CA THR A 751 -15.41 -25.39 18.39
C THR A 751 -14.71 -25.91 17.15
N ASP A 752 -15.36 -25.82 15.98
CA ASP A 752 -14.90 -26.44 14.74
C ASP A 752 -13.98 -25.52 13.92
N VAL A 753 -13.93 -24.23 14.29
CA VAL A 753 -13.07 -23.24 13.64
C VAL A 753 -11.65 -23.36 14.16
N PRO A 754 -10.63 -23.39 13.27
CA PRO A 754 -9.23 -23.41 13.70
C PRO A 754 -8.88 -22.12 14.45
N GLU A 755 -8.00 -22.20 15.44
CA GLU A 755 -7.66 -21.05 16.31
C GLU A 755 -7.13 -19.85 15.51
N THR A 756 -6.43 -20.11 14.41
CA THR A 756 -5.93 -19.09 13.47
C THR A 756 -7.04 -18.27 12.80
N LEU A 757 -8.21 -18.88 12.56
CA LEU A 757 -9.34 -18.25 11.88
C LEU A 757 -10.52 -17.93 12.82
N GLU A 758 -10.32 -17.95 14.14
CA GLU A 758 -11.36 -17.73 15.17
C GLU A 758 -12.12 -16.41 14.93
N LEU A 759 -11.40 -15.34 14.59
CA LEU A 759 -11.98 -14.01 14.31
C LEU A 759 -12.91 -13.99 13.08
N ASN A 760 -12.78 -14.96 12.16
CA ASN A 760 -13.58 -15.04 10.94
C ASN A 760 -14.87 -15.88 11.10
N PHE A 761 -15.20 -16.36 12.31
CA PHE A 761 -16.37 -17.22 12.55
C PHE A 761 -17.68 -16.64 12.01
N GLN A 762 -17.99 -15.37 12.32
CA GLN A 762 -19.21 -14.71 11.85
C GLN A 762 -19.21 -14.58 10.32
N ARG A 763 -18.06 -14.29 9.72
CA ARG A 763 -17.90 -14.20 8.27
C ARG A 763 -18.18 -15.52 7.58
N PHE A 764 -17.62 -16.64 8.08
CA PHE A 764 -17.90 -17.96 7.52
C PHE A 764 -19.35 -18.38 7.71
N THR A 765 -19.97 -18.04 8.84
CA THR A 765 -21.39 -18.31 9.08
C THR A 765 -22.27 -17.58 8.08
N ARG A 766 -22.00 -16.29 7.83
CA ARG A 766 -22.65 -15.50 6.76
C ARG A 766 -22.38 -16.09 5.37
N THR A 767 -21.15 -16.47 5.09
CA THR A 767 -20.77 -17.05 3.79
C THR A 767 -21.51 -18.36 3.52
N ARG A 768 -21.67 -19.22 4.55
CA ARG A 768 -22.44 -20.46 4.46
C ARG A 768 -23.93 -20.20 4.25
N SER A 769 -24.51 -19.24 4.96
CA SER A 769 -25.93 -18.89 4.79
C SER A 769 -26.20 -18.29 3.39
N ASP A 770 -25.31 -17.41 2.91
CA ASP A 770 -25.36 -16.85 1.56
C ASP A 770 -25.19 -17.96 0.50
N THR A 771 -24.30 -18.92 0.73
CA THR A 771 -24.08 -20.05 -0.20
C THR A 771 -25.28 -20.99 -0.27
N LEU A 772 -25.86 -21.37 0.89
CA LEU A 772 -27.11 -22.11 0.95
C LEU A 772 -28.23 -21.34 0.23
N ARG A 773 -28.24 -20.02 0.36
CA ARG A 773 -29.23 -19.17 -0.29
C ARG A 773 -29.09 -19.15 -1.80
N MET A 774 -27.87 -18.97 -2.29
CA MET A 774 -27.55 -19.04 -3.71
C MET A 774 -27.95 -20.39 -4.31
N ILE A 775 -27.61 -21.50 -3.64
CA ILE A 775 -27.90 -22.85 -4.15
C ILE A 775 -29.39 -23.15 -4.16
N THR A 776 -30.12 -22.71 -3.13
CA THR A 776 -31.59 -22.88 -3.06
C THR A 776 -32.26 -22.11 -4.19
N ILE A 777 -31.96 -20.83 -4.36
CA ILE A 777 -32.55 -19.99 -5.42
C ILE A 777 -32.12 -20.51 -6.81
N ALA A 778 -30.85 -20.85 -7.00
CA ALA A 778 -30.37 -21.46 -8.24
C ALA A 778 -31.08 -22.78 -8.56
N SER A 779 -31.35 -23.61 -7.56
CA SER A 779 -32.12 -24.85 -7.73
C SER A 779 -33.55 -24.57 -8.17
N ILE A 780 -34.21 -23.59 -7.56
CA ILE A 780 -35.58 -23.17 -7.92
C ILE A 780 -35.64 -22.62 -9.35
N LEU A 781 -34.68 -21.76 -9.72
CA LEU A 781 -34.61 -21.20 -11.07
C LEU A 781 -34.28 -22.28 -12.10
N LEU A 782 -33.37 -23.20 -11.77
CA LEU A 782 -33.00 -24.30 -12.66
C LEU A 782 -34.17 -25.27 -12.88
N THR A 783 -34.91 -25.63 -11.83
CA THR A 783 -36.11 -26.47 -11.97
C THR A 783 -37.19 -25.76 -12.79
N ALA A 784 -37.43 -24.46 -12.54
CA ALA A 784 -38.37 -23.66 -13.32
C ALA A 784 -37.97 -23.56 -14.80
N LYS A 785 -36.69 -23.30 -15.11
CA LYS A 785 -36.16 -23.24 -16.47
C LYS A 785 -36.32 -24.58 -17.20
N ASN A 786 -36.01 -25.68 -16.51
CA ASN A 786 -36.14 -27.04 -17.06
C ASN A 786 -37.61 -27.39 -17.35
N LEU A 787 -38.54 -27.06 -16.43
CA LEU A 787 -39.98 -27.29 -16.63
C LEU A 787 -40.56 -26.46 -17.78
N LEU A 788 -40.03 -25.25 -17.99
CA LEU A 788 -40.44 -24.34 -19.07
C LEU A 788 -39.66 -24.55 -20.38
N ARG A 789 -38.77 -25.56 -20.43
CA ARG A 789 -37.88 -25.88 -21.59
C ARG A 789 -37.08 -24.66 -22.09
N ARG A 790 -36.60 -23.83 -21.18
CA ARG A 790 -35.76 -22.67 -21.50
C ARG A 790 -34.29 -23.00 -21.42
N ASP A 791 -33.47 -22.17 -22.07
CA ASP A 791 -32.02 -22.27 -21.93
C ASP A 791 -31.59 -22.03 -20.47
N VAL A 792 -30.82 -22.97 -19.94
CA VAL A 792 -30.22 -22.93 -18.60
C VAL A 792 -29.33 -21.69 -18.43
N ARG A 793 -28.68 -21.23 -19.52
CA ARG A 793 -27.79 -20.06 -19.53
C ARG A 793 -28.54 -18.72 -19.56
N SER A 794 -29.86 -18.72 -19.76
CA SER A 794 -30.66 -17.49 -19.76
C SER A 794 -30.62 -16.80 -18.39
N LEU A 795 -30.41 -15.48 -18.39
CA LEU A 795 -30.23 -14.66 -17.18
C LEU A 795 -31.58 -14.20 -16.61
N TRP A 796 -32.01 -14.74 -15.47
CA TRP A 796 -33.24 -14.33 -14.76
C TRP A 796 -32.89 -13.44 -13.55
N LYS A 797 -32.18 -12.32 -13.81
CA LYS A 797 -31.59 -11.46 -12.77
C LYS A 797 -32.66 -10.85 -11.84
N LEU A 798 -33.75 -10.35 -12.40
CA LEU A 798 -34.80 -9.67 -11.62
C LEU A 798 -35.55 -10.66 -10.72
N GLU A 799 -35.83 -11.85 -11.24
CA GLU A 799 -36.48 -12.93 -10.53
C GLU A 799 -35.58 -13.45 -9.40
N SER A 800 -34.29 -13.63 -9.68
CA SER A 800 -33.29 -14.00 -8.68
C SER A 800 -33.15 -12.95 -7.57
N GLN A 801 -33.18 -11.65 -7.90
CA GLN A 801 -33.12 -10.57 -6.91
C GLN A 801 -34.38 -10.56 -6.05
N ARG A 802 -35.57 -10.64 -6.64
CA ARG A 802 -36.83 -10.71 -5.87
C ARG A 802 -36.88 -11.93 -4.94
N MET A 803 -36.35 -13.08 -5.37
CA MET A 803 -36.22 -14.27 -4.52
C MET A 803 -35.17 -14.09 -3.42
N TRP A 804 -34.12 -13.30 -3.68
CA TRP A 804 -33.10 -12.94 -2.70
C TRP A 804 -33.59 -11.92 -1.66
N ASP A 805 -34.64 -11.15 -1.92
CA ASP A 805 -35.16 -10.24 -0.88
C ASP A 805 -36.18 -10.94 0.03
N LEU A 806 -36.71 -12.10 -0.39
CA LEU A 806 -37.66 -12.88 0.40
C LEU A 806 -36.95 -13.76 1.45
N PRO A 807 -37.45 -13.78 2.71
CA PRO A 807 -36.95 -14.70 3.73
C PRO A 807 -37.38 -16.13 3.39
N PHE A 808 -36.56 -17.11 3.78
CA PHE A 808 -36.89 -18.53 3.57
C PHE A 808 -38.12 -19.01 4.36
N SER A 809 -38.56 -18.24 5.35
CA SER A 809 -39.82 -18.46 6.08
C SER A 809 -41.07 -18.24 5.21
N SER A 810 -40.98 -17.47 4.12
CA SER A 810 -42.10 -17.19 3.22
C SER A 810 -42.70 -18.47 2.59
N PRO A 811 -44.02 -18.48 2.32
CA PRO A 811 -44.66 -19.64 1.72
C PRO A 811 -44.15 -19.85 0.29
N SER A 812 -44.02 -21.11 -0.14
CA SER A 812 -43.59 -21.52 -1.49
C SER A 812 -44.40 -20.87 -2.62
N ALA A 813 -45.68 -20.59 -2.37
CA ALA A 813 -46.55 -19.85 -3.28
C ALA A 813 -45.99 -18.47 -3.67
N SER A 814 -45.23 -17.81 -2.78
CA SER A 814 -44.60 -16.51 -3.05
C SER A 814 -43.43 -16.62 -4.03
N PHE A 815 -42.68 -17.72 -3.98
CA PHE A 815 -41.61 -17.98 -4.94
C PHE A 815 -42.17 -18.37 -6.31
N VAL A 816 -43.27 -19.14 -6.33
CA VAL A 816 -44.00 -19.46 -7.56
C VAL A 816 -44.59 -18.20 -8.19
N SER A 817 -45.18 -17.29 -7.42
CA SER A 817 -45.77 -16.06 -7.94
C SER A 817 -44.73 -15.12 -8.57
N ILE A 818 -43.49 -15.11 -8.08
CA ILE A 818 -42.38 -14.38 -8.73
C ILE A 818 -42.13 -14.93 -10.14
N VAL A 819 -42.10 -16.25 -10.30
CA VAL A 819 -41.92 -16.88 -11.63
C VAL A 819 -43.13 -16.61 -12.53
N GLU A 820 -44.34 -16.68 -11.97
CA GLU A 820 -45.60 -16.40 -12.69
C GLU A 820 -45.71 -14.95 -13.18
N SER A 821 -45.11 -14.01 -12.45
CA SER A 821 -45.17 -12.58 -12.81
C SER A 821 -44.60 -12.29 -14.19
N ARG A 822 -43.69 -13.14 -14.69
CA ARG A 822 -43.10 -13.03 -16.03
C ARG A 822 -43.50 -14.16 -16.97
N TYR A 823 -43.84 -15.33 -16.45
CA TYR A 823 -44.04 -16.53 -17.25
C TYR A 823 -45.33 -17.24 -16.87
N ALA A 824 -46.30 -17.26 -17.77
CA ALA A 824 -47.52 -18.03 -17.58
C ALA A 824 -47.20 -19.53 -17.43
N LEU A 825 -47.52 -20.09 -16.26
CA LEU A 825 -47.28 -21.49 -15.91
C LEU A 825 -48.59 -22.29 -16.06
N PRO A 826 -48.61 -23.39 -16.83
CA PRO A 826 -49.73 -24.33 -16.82
C PRO A 826 -50.03 -24.85 -15.39
N PRO A 827 -51.29 -25.13 -15.04
CA PRO A 827 -51.68 -25.46 -13.66
C PRO A 827 -50.97 -26.72 -13.12
N THR A 828 -50.68 -27.69 -13.99
CA THR A 828 -49.91 -28.90 -13.64
C THR A 828 -48.45 -28.57 -13.31
N THR A 829 -47.80 -27.74 -14.13
CA THR A 829 -46.42 -27.30 -13.89
C THR A 829 -46.30 -26.40 -12.66
N LYS A 830 -47.32 -25.58 -12.38
CA LYS A 830 -47.41 -24.77 -11.16
C LYS A 830 -47.43 -25.64 -9.90
N GLN A 831 -48.28 -26.68 -9.89
CA GLN A 831 -48.37 -27.61 -8.75
C GLN A 831 -47.06 -28.39 -8.55
N GLN A 832 -46.45 -28.87 -9.63
CA GLN A 832 -45.16 -29.55 -9.59
C GLN A 832 -44.04 -28.64 -9.08
N LEU A 833 -43.93 -27.42 -9.62
CA LEU A 833 -42.95 -26.44 -9.19
C LEU A 833 -43.14 -26.08 -7.72
N ASN A 834 -44.37 -25.81 -7.28
CA ASN A 834 -44.67 -25.51 -5.88
C ASN A 834 -44.29 -26.67 -4.94
N GLY A 835 -44.56 -27.92 -5.34
CA GLY A 835 -44.15 -29.10 -4.59
C GLY A 835 -42.62 -29.23 -4.46
N THR A 836 -41.88 -28.97 -5.54
CA THR A 836 -40.40 -28.98 -5.50
C THR A 836 -39.83 -27.83 -4.69
N ILE A 837 -40.38 -26.62 -4.81
CA ILE A 837 -39.97 -25.45 -4.04
C ILE A 837 -40.19 -25.68 -2.55
N ASN A 838 -41.34 -26.26 -2.16
CA ASN A 838 -41.58 -26.61 -0.76
C ASN A 838 -40.48 -27.51 -0.20
N ARG A 839 -40.10 -28.58 -0.92
CA ARG A 839 -39.02 -29.47 -0.48
C ARG A 839 -37.68 -28.75 -0.38
N LEU A 840 -37.32 -27.95 -1.39
CA LEU A 840 -36.07 -27.18 -1.40
C LEU A 840 -36.01 -26.15 -0.25
N LEU A 841 -37.13 -25.49 0.05
CA LEU A 841 -37.22 -24.55 1.16
C LEU A 841 -37.19 -25.24 2.52
N THR A 842 -37.80 -26.42 2.66
CA THR A 842 -37.70 -27.24 3.88
C THR A 842 -36.26 -27.65 4.14
N ASP A 843 -35.57 -28.20 3.12
CA ASP A 843 -34.14 -28.55 3.19
C ASP A 843 -33.31 -27.33 3.62
N ALA A 844 -33.54 -26.17 3.00
CA ALA A 844 -32.82 -24.93 3.32
C ALA A 844 -33.08 -24.40 4.75
N ARG A 845 -34.31 -24.54 5.26
CA ARG A 845 -34.68 -24.13 6.64
C ARG A 845 -34.00 -25.00 7.70
N GLU A 846 -33.82 -26.28 7.41
CA GLU A 846 -33.12 -27.23 8.28
C GLU A 846 -31.59 -27.15 8.12
N GLY A 847 -31.09 -26.29 7.23
CA GLY A 847 -29.67 -26.18 6.90
C GLY A 847 -29.11 -27.44 6.21
N GLN A 848 -29.99 -28.29 5.68
CA GLN A 848 -29.62 -29.53 5.03
C GLN A 848 -29.54 -29.36 3.51
N VAL A 849 -28.65 -30.13 2.88
CA VAL A 849 -28.53 -30.18 1.42
C VAL A 849 -28.84 -31.60 0.98
N SER A 850 -30.09 -32.05 1.13
CA SER A 850 -30.51 -33.42 0.78
C SER A 850 -30.80 -33.56 -0.71
N HIS A 851 -31.47 -32.56 -1.29
CA HIS A 851 -31.87 -32.57 -2.69
C HIS A 851 -30.68 -32.74 -3.68
N PRO A 852 -30.74 -33.67 -4.64
CA PRO A 852 -29.63 -33.96 -5.56
C PRO A 852 -29.15 -32.75 -6.37
N VAL A 853 -30.07 -31.88 -6.80
CA VAL A 853 -29.72 -30.66 -7.55
C VAL A 853 -28.89 -29.71 -6.68
N MET A 854 -29.27 -29.52 -5.41
CA MET A 854 -28.53 -28.65 -4.50
C MET A 854 -27.13 -29.21 -4.22
N LYS A 855 -26.98 -30.53 -4.03
CA LYS A 855 -25.67 -31.20 -3.85
C LYS A 855 -24.75 -30.98 -5.05
N VAL A 856 -25.28 -31.11 -6.27
CA VAL A 856 -24.51 -30.90 -7.50
C VAL A 856 -24.10 -29.44 -7.64
N LEU A 857 -25.01 -28.50 -7.40
CA LEU A 857 -24.70 -27.07 -7.47
C LEU A 857 -23.69 -26.65 -6.40
N LEU A 858 -23.80 -27.16 -5.18
CA LEU A 858 -22.81 -26.95 -4.12
C LEU A 858 -21.43 -27.43 -4.55
N LYS A 859 -21.31 -28.66 -5.05
CA LYS A 859 -20.02 -29.21 -5.53
C LYS A 859 -19.44 -28.36 -6.66
N LYS A 860 -20.28 -27.81 -7.54
CA LYS A 860 -19.86 -26.92 -8.63
C LYS A 860 -19.38 -25.56 -8.13
N ILE A 861 -20.08 -24.95 -7.15
CA ILE A 861 -19.61 -23.72 -6.50
C ILE A 861 -18.29 -23.98 -5.78
N TYR A 862 -18.21 -25.04 -4.98
CA TYR A 862 -17.00 -25.46 -4.27
C TYR A 862 -15.79 -25.57 -5.20
N THR A 863 -15.94 -26.36 -6.27
CA THR A 863 -14.85 -26.58 -7.25
C THR A 863 -14.46 -25.31 -8.01
N HIS A 864 -15.42 -24.45 -8.33
CA HIS A 864 -15.15 -23.18 -8.99
C HIS A 864 -14.42 -22.18 -8.06
N VAL A 865 -14.87 -22.04 -6.81
CA VAL A 865 -14.23 -21.17 -5.82
C VAL A 865 -12.82 -21.65 -5.52
N LEU A 866 -12.65 -22.96 -5.29
CA LEU A 866 -11.33 -23.56 -5.05
C LEU A 866 -10.39 -23.37 -6.24
N ALA A 867 -10.85 -23.57 -7.48
CA ALA A 867 -10.03 -23.37 -8.66
C ALA A 867 -9.56 -21.91 -8.83
N ARG A 868 -10.37 -20.93 -8.41
CA ARG A 868 -10.01 -19.51 -8.46
C ARG A 868 -9.07 -19.09 -7.33
N LEU A 869 -9.24 -19.64 -6.13
CA LEU A 869 -8.38 -19.34 -4.97
C LEU A 869 -7.02 -20.06 -5.06
N ALA A 870 -7.01 -21.30 -5.55
CA ALA A 870 -5.78 -22.09 -5.71
C ALA A 870 -4.97 -21.75 -6.97
N ALA A 871 -5.42 -20.79 -7.80
CA ALA A 871 -4.69 -20.34 -8.98
C ALA A 871 -3.40 -19.62 -8.57
N SER A 872 -2.26 -20.24 -8.85
CA SER A 872 -0.93 -19.75 -8.43
C SER A 872 -0.37 -18.69 -9.38
N SER A 873 -0.67 -18.74 -10.68
CA SER A 873 -0.17 -17.77 -11.66
C SER A 873 -1.18 -16.66 -11.96
N ALA A 874 -0.67 -15.46 -12.24
CA ALA A 874 -1.50 -14.32 -12.67
C ALA A 874 -2.29 -14.63 -13.95
N GLU A 875 -1.69 -15.38 -14.88
CA GLU A 875 -2.35 -15.83 -16.11
C GLU A 875 -3.50 -16.81 -15.82
N GLU A 876 -3.32 -17.73 -14.88
CA GLU A 876 -4.36 -18.67 -14.48
C GLU A 876 -5.51 -17.98 -13.74
N ARG A 877 -5.21 -16.98 -12.89
CA ARG A 877 -6.23 -16.13 -12.25
C ARG A 877 -7.04 -15.35 -13.27
N ILE A 878 -6.39 -14.77 -14.29
CA ILE A 878 -7.08 -14.07 -15.37
C ILE A 878 -7.94 -15.05 -16.17
N ARG A 879 -7.38 -16.18 -16.60
CA ARG A 879 -8.10 -17.21 -17.38
C ARG A 879 -9.34 -17.70 -16.63
N THR A 880 -9.18 -18.14 -15.39
CA THR A 880 -10.31 -18.65 -14.57
C THR A 880 -11.37 -17.58 -14.32
N SER A 881 -10.97 -16.31 -14.14
CA SER A 881 -11.90 -15.18 -14.03
C SER A 881 -12.66 -14.91 -15.34
N THR A 882 -11.99 -14.92 -16.49
CA THR A 882 -12.61 -14.70 -17.80
C THR A 882 -13.59 -15.83 -18.15
N THR A 883 -13.26 -17.08 -17.82
CA THR A 883 -14.14 -18.24 -18.08
C THR A 883 -15.25 -18.41 -17.02
N ALA A 884 -15.23 -17.65 -15.92
CA ALA A 884 -16.15 -17.85 -14.80
C ALA A 884 -17.63 -17.76 -15.22
N SER A 885 -17.98 -16.79 -16.08
CA SER A 885 -19.34 -16.63 -16.59
C SER A 885 -19.80 -17.83 -17.42
N GLU A 886 -18.90 -18.45 -18.19
CA GLU A 886 -19.21 -19.63 -19.00
C GLU A 886 -19.33 -20.90 -18.14
N VAL A 887 -18.43 -21.09 -17.18
CA VAL A 887 -18.44 -22.24 -16.26
C VAL A 887 -19.66 -22.21 -15.34
N LEU A 888 -20.00 -21.05 -14.77
CA LEU A 888 -21.18 -20.90 -13.92
C LEU A 888 -22.48 -20.90 -14.73
N GLY A 889 -22.48 -20.30 -15.93
CA GLY A 889 -23.62 -20.33 -16.84
C GLY A 889 -23.97 -21.73 -17.32
N SER A 890 -22.98 -22.52 -17.76
CA SER A 890 -23.16 -23.94 -18.10
C SER A 890 -23.54 -24.80 -16.89
N SER A 891 -23.21 -24.34 -15.67
CA SER A 891 -23.58 -24.98 -14.42
C SER A 891 -24.99 -24.68 -13.94
N GLY A 892 -25.70 -23.75 -14.59
CA GLY A 892 -27.07 -23.35 -14.21
C GLY A 892 -27.14 -22.25 -13.15
N MET A 893 -26.06 -21.49 -12.96
CA MET A 893 -25.98 -20.36 -12.03
C MET A 893 -25.51 -19.05 -12.71
N PRO A 894 -26.04 -18.67 -13.88
CA PRO A 894 -25.62 -17.43 -14.55
C PRO A 894 -25.97 -16.16 -13.75
N GLU A 895 -26.95 -16.20 -12.85
CA GLU A 895 -27.36 -15.05 -12.03
C GLU A 895 -26.39 -14.71 -10.89
N PHE A 896 -25.63 -15.70 -10.41
CA PHE A 896 -24.81 -15.58 -9.20
C PHE A 896 -23.33 -15.30 -9.48
N VAL A 897 -22.94 -15.08 -10.73
CA VAL A 897 -21.53 -14.85 -11.13
C VAL A 897 -20.88 -13.71 -10.34
N ALA A 898 -21.58 -12.58 -10.17
CA ALA A 898 -21.08 -11.44 -9.40
C ALA A 898 -20.90 -11.78 -7.91
N ARG A 899 -21.93 -12.34 -7.26
CA ARG A 899 -21.88 -12.72 -5.84
C ARG A 899 -20.80 -13.78 -5.54
N ILE A 900 -20.64 -14.77 -6.41
CA ILE A 900 -19.56 -15.77 -6.30
C ILE A 900 -18.19 -15.11 -6.52
N GLY A 901 -18.12 -14.09 -7.39
CA GLY A 901 -16.93 -13.27 -7.57
C GLY A 901 -16.54 -12.50 -6.30
N ASP A 902 -17.50 -11.84 -5.66
CA ASP A 902 -17.31 -11.10 -4.41
C ASP A 902 -16.85 -12.05 -3.28
N LEU A 903 -17.47 -13.23 -3.18
CA LEU A 903 -17.10 -14.29 -2.23
C LEU A 903 -15.65 -14.77 -2.45
N VAL A 904 -15.22 -14.97 -3.69
CA VAL A 904 -13.83 -15.34 -4.01
C VAL A 904 -12.86 -14.22 -3.62
N GLN A 905 -13.21 -12.96 -3.87
CA GLN A 905 -12.36 -11.83 -3.49
C GLN A 905 -12.28 -11.64 -1.96
N GLU A 906 -13.38 -11.86 -1.25
CA GLU A 906 -13.41 -11.80 0.21
C GLU A 906 -12.55 -12.93 0.81
N LEU A 907 -12.76 -14.18 0.40
CA LEU A 907 -11.95 -15.31 0.86
C LEU A 907 -10.47 -15.16 0.48
N GLY A 908 -10.16 -14.59 -0.68
CA GLY A 908 -8.78 -14.30 -1.07
C GLY A 908 -8.10 -13.27 -0.17
N ARG A 909 -8.85 -12.25 0.31
CA ARG A 909 -8.34 -11.27 1.28
C ARG A 909 -8.16 -11.90 2.66
N VAL A 910 -9.09 -12.75 3.09
CA VAL A 910 -8.93 -13.53 4.34
C VAL A 910 -7.67 -14.39 4.26
N ALA A 911 -7.50 -15.14 3.17
CA ALA A 911 -6.35 -16.00 2.96
C ALA A 911 -5.02 -15.24 3.01
N ALA A 912 -4.95 -14.07 2.36
CA ALA A 912 -3.74 -13.26 2.34
C ALA A 912 -3.36 -12.76 3.76
N VAL A 913 -4.31 -12.14 4.46
CA VAL A 913 -4.07 -11.61 5.81
C VAL A 913 -3.68 -12.72 6.78
N ASP A 914 -4.41 -13.84 6.75
CA ASP A 914 -4.20 -14.98 7.63
C ASP A 914 -2.86 -15.70 7.36
N TRP A 915 -2.47 -15.81 6.08
CA TRP A 915 -1.16 -16.38 5.72
C TRP A 915 0.00 -15.46 6.14
N GLU A 916 -0.14 -14.14 5.98
CA GLU A 916 0.86 -13.16 6.43
C GLU A 916 1.02 -13.15 7.96
N THR A 917 -0.07 -13.29 8.71
CA THR A 917 -0.05 -13.30 10.19
C THR A 917 0.38 -14.64 10.76
N HIS A 918 -0.14 -15.76 10.23
CA HIS A 918 -0.02 -17.09 10.84
C HIS A 918 0.85 -18.07 10.04
N GLY A 919 1.54 -17.64 8.98
CA GLY A 919 2.39 -18.50 8.14
C GLY A 919 3.39 -19.35 8.92
N GLU A 920 4.08 -18.77 9.91
CA GLU A 920 5.03 -19.49 10.78
C GLU A 920 4.35 -20.63 11.57
N TRP A 921 3.10 -20.45 11.98
CA TRP A 921 2.31 -21.49 12.64
C TRP A 921 1.87 -22.56 11.64
N TYR A 922 1.51 -22.19 10.42
CA TYR A 922 1.17 -23.16 9.37
C TYR A 922 2.35 -24.04 8.97
N ASP A 923 3.57 -23.51 8.94
CA ASP A 923 4.78 -24.31 8.70
C ASP A 923 5.01 -25.35 9.80
N GLN A 924 4.80 -24.97 11.07
CA GLN A 924 4.90 -25.90 12.20
C GLN A 924 3.80 -26.96 12.16
N VAL A 925 2.56 -26.56 11.83
CA VAL A 925 1.42 -27.46 11.65
C VAL A 925 1.65 -28.43 10.50
N ALA A 926 2.19 -27.97 9.38
CA ALA A 926 2.51 -28.81 8.23
C ALA A 926 3.58 -29.86 8.57
N ARG A 927 4.66 -29.46 9.27
CA ARG A 927 5.71 -30.39 9.73
C ARG A 927 5.15 -31.45 10.67
N LYS A 928 4.41 -31.03 11.71
CA LYS A 928 3.81 -31.97 12.67
C LYS A 928 2.79 -32.91 12.01
N ALA A 929 1.99 -32.39 11.08
CA ALA A 929 1.07 -33.24 10.32
C ALA A 929 1.80 -34.27 9.46
N ALA A 930 2.94 -33.92 8.86
CA ALA A 930 3.78 -34.84 8.09
C ALA A 930 4.40 -35.93 8.99
N GLU A 931 4.99 -35.54 10.12
CA GLU A 931 5.55 -36.48 11.11
C GLU A 931 4.50 -37.50 11.60
N GLU A 932 3.29 -37.05 11.93
CA GLU A 932 2.22 -37.95 12.34
C GLU A 932 1.71 -38.86 11.21
N ALA A 933 1.77 -38.41 9.95
CA ALA A 933 1.42 -39.26 8.81
C ALA A 933 2.44 -40.37 8.60
N GLU A 934 3.74 -40.06 8.72
CA GLU A 934 4.82 -41.05 8.63
C GLU A 934 4.72 -42.11 9.73
N GLN A 935 4.36 -41.70 10.95
CA GLN A 935 4.10 -42.59 12.08
C GLN A 935 2.85 -43.45 11.90
N SER A 936 1.84 -42.97 11.16
CA SER A 936 0.62 -43.74 10.88
C SER A 936 0.83 -44.80 9.78
N THR A 937 1.83 -44.58 8.92
CA THR A 937 2.18 -45.50 7.82
C THR A 937 3.26 -46.52 8.18
N SER A 938 3.98 -46.30 9.29
CA SER A 938 4.96 -47.24 9.87
C SER A 938 4.27 -48.17 10.87
#